data_AF-A0A9P9PYR0-F1
#
_entry.id   AF-A0A9P9PYR0-F1
#
_cell.length_a   1.000
_cell.length_b   1.000
_cell.length_c   1.000
_cell.angle_alpha   90.00
_cell.angle_beta   90.00
_cell.angle_gamma   90.00
#
_symmetry.space_group_name_H-M   'P 1'
#
loop_
_entity.id
_entity.type
_entity.pdbx_description
1 polymer ?
#
loop_
_entity_poly.entity_id
_entity_poly.type
_entity_poly.pdbx_seq_one_letter_code
_entity_poly.pdbx_strand_id
1 'polypeptide(L)'
;MSTSTTTTTTTAGKSKEVETPFTSGARRSGSSVQFWQSYVQSRPAPTEDFFQLIYDYHQSHGDARTDIAHDVGTGPGNIAAKLATHFNHVVGSDINESVLDVAPSLVPSEVLKRMTFVHSPAEALAQKTPAQFGGQGTTDLITVSECMPLLDETTSLKAFQKLLRPGGTLAIYFYGPAVFVDGDMDKCNEVYDKIATRICTFNQPMKDTPGFPFHLRAAEALISEMDNIPMPAEDWESVERHKWNCDYSLLFNSKAGFDFEFSPVDRRTKDEVTKEVIDRNTWGVEWDINNVKSYLDSLYPNYRHKAGARYAQLENMFDELHASMGKEKRKVTFPVVLILATKKDSSELLKANQVRISPERTGLGRISESSPESIEKANELLQKNHDEFHIFWRDLNGHNHMAHSILTTFALSASPSELQRAYDDGVGVQRPMPELDVEIVKGLIDDKNVMAIFGELPQYTNALEFFRQQINTFGWRAVLHKYCFSRTPIADIILARMYEGAHHPFIHLGLAVEFQLPSILAEALAQAVCHPYSGIPDCLLQTDVEARTLEIETPHKPLLELYKEARTSESIVHGAHWEDGPFKMRDGTLGRSKADITSLAATYRVHPHELELRAAEVINCSAYIAGAAQRANKSPKIDFFHMHNVTSSIFLTVLIQDPWISLENKVRMVEWKARTDLLWYAACGCAEFDIQEVNNYQAGPSSGMGWSELYHAVNIMHDDGHVAKFVRALKSAEDICKPFEEQDPAAFQMKGNAWLQLARMSYDTTLGLAPEVKWVPGAGFAQAWEAAQVAPRASATAVAPQPAPPKPRVFPSLTKKYHKTAYDQIDPTLPALSAAGKNIIITGGGTGIGAATALSFAQAGAASISILGRRSEPLEETRSRIVSFVPSAQVHIYSTDATDKDAVNATFQTINQRVGEIHVLVNNHGYKPKVAPKNSAIKDIDVEEWWKCFEVNIKGAFNITQAFLHYNAADAVVVYVTTALSHFDGFPNSSSYSSSKAGGVRVFSTLQAEHPELRVVCLHPGVVNTGVVRDAKVAGMADDASLPAGIMVWLASPEAAFLKGKYIWANWDVSEMKERADEIANSDILTMKLGGWPFPYKSA
;
A
#
# COMPACT_ATOMS: atom_id res chain seq x y z
N MET A 1 -16.21 6.72 -57.30
CA MET A 1 -16.73 7.77 -56.39
C MET A 1 -16.17 7.47 -55.02
N SER A 2 -15.13 8.20 -54.60
CA SER A 2 -14.60 8.16 -53.24
C SER A 2 -15.25 9.30 -52.44
N THR A 3 -15.51 9.08 -51.16
CA THR A 3 -16.00 10.09 -50.23
C THR A 3 -14.94 10.34 -49.15
N SER A 4 -14.47 11.57 -49.14
CA SER A 4 -13.50 12.15 -48.23
C SER A 4 -14.08 12.37 -46.83
N THR A 5 -13.29 12.10 -45.80
CA THR A 5 -13.47 12.65 -44.46
C THR A 5 -12.31 13.59 -44.15
N THR A 6 -12.67 14.73 -43.57
CA THR A 6 -11.94 15.99 -43.50
C THR A 6 -11.00 16.01 -42.29
N THR A 7 -9.70 16.18 -42.51
CA THR A 7 -8.71 16.49 -41.46
C THR A 7 -8.37 17.98 -41.51
N THR A 8 -8.81 18.72 -40.50
CA THR A 8 -8.36 20.10 -40.23
C THR A 8 -6.93 20.07 -39.69
N THR A 9 -5.97 20.45 -40.52
CA THR A 9 -4.60 20.81 -40.13
C THR A 9 -4.62 22.19 -39.48
N THR A 10 -4.55 22.27 -38.16
CA THR A 10 -4.10 23.49 -37.46
C THR A 10 -2.60 23.64 -37.68
N THR A 11 -2.23 24.56 -38.55
CA THR A 11 -0.87 25.08 -38.69
C THR A 11 -0.42 25.68 -37.36
N ALA A 12 0.60 25.08 -36.75
CA ALA A 12 1.31 25.68 -35.63
C ALA A 12 1.86 27.04 -36.06
N GLY A 13 1.31 28.11 -35.49
CA GLY A 13 1.85 29.46 -35.66
C GLY A 13 3.27 29.49 -35.10
N LYS A 14 4.26 29.80 -35.94
CA LYS A 14 5.59 30.18 -35.46
C LYS A 14 5.42 31.36 -34.51
N SER A 15 5.74 31.18 -33.23
CA SER A 15 5.86 32.29 -32.28
C SER A 15 6.89 33.28 -32.83
N LYS A 16 6.52 34.55 -32.99
CA LYS A 16 7.50 35.60 -33.26
C LYS A 16 8.49 35.63 -32.08
N GLU A 17 9.75 35.30 -32.33
CA GLU A 17 10.82 35.36 -31.33
C GLU A 17 10.88 36.77 -30.72
N VAL A 18 10.93 36.83 -29.39
CA VAL A 18 11.11 38.08 -28.64
C VAL A 18 12.57 38.52 -28.78
N GLU A 19 12.80 39.71 -29.33
CA GLU A 19 14.14 40.30 -29.44
C GLU A 19 14.66 40.67 -28.04
N THR A 20 15.70 39.99 -27.54
CA THR A 20 16.43 40.36 -26.31
C THR A 20 17.87 40.76 -26.66
N PRO A 21 18.59 41.49 -25.79
CA PRO A 21 19.99 41.88 -26.04
C PRO A 21 20.92 40.70 -26.36
N PHE A 22 20.65 39.51 -25.80
CA PHE A 22 21.50 38.33 -25.95
C PHE A 22 21.03 37.39 -27.08
N THR A 23 19.73 37.36 -27.41
CA THR A 23 19.22 36.54 -28.53
C THR A 23 19.43 37.19 -29.90
N SER A 24 19.34 38.52 -30.02
CA SER A 24 19.58 39.22 -31.29
C SER A 24 21.00 39.77 -31.43
N GLY A 25 21.66 40.09 -30.31
CA GLY A 25 23.03 40.57 -30.26
C GLY A 25 24.05 39.51 -30.66
N ALA A 26 23.96 38.30 -30.08
CA ALA A 26 24.87 37.19 -30.37
C ALA A 26 24.69 36.64 -31.80
N ARG A 27 23.45 36.58 -32.31
CA ARG A 27 23.17 36.15 -33.70
C ARG A 27 23.71 37.13 -34.75
N ARG A 28 23.81 38.44 -34.44
CA ARG A 28 24.29 39.48 -35.38
C ARG A 28 25.77 39.84 -35.21
N SER A 29 26.40 39.53 -34.08
CA SER A 29 27.81 39.84 -33.81
C SER A 29 28.81 38.79 -34.32
N GLY A 30 28.34 37.70 -34.93
CA GLY A 30 29.21 36.61 -35.40
C GLY A 30 29.92 35.93 -34.22
N SER A 31 29.14 35.33 -33.32
CA SER A 31 29.58 34.69 -32.06
C SER A 31 30.73 33.67 -32.26
N SER A 32 31.95 34.19 -32.24
CA SER A 32 33.18 33.42 -32.34
C SER A 32 33.67 33.01 -30.94
N VAL A 33 34.57 32.03 -30.90
CA VAL A 33 35.31 31.62 -29.69
C VAL A 33 35.93 32.84 -29.00
N GLN A 34 36.47 33.80 -29.78
CA GLN A 34 37.11 35.01 -29.25
C GLN A 34 36.14 35.95 -28.52
N PHE A 35 34.89 36.08 -29.00
CA PHE A 35 33.88 36.88 -28.31
C PHE A 35 33.58 36.32 -26.93
N TRP A 36 33.34 35.00 -26.83
CA TRP A 36 33.02 34.35 -25.56
C TRP A 36 34.21 34.27 -24.60
N GLN A 37 35.45 34.20 -25.11
CA GLN A 37 36.65 34.38 -24.29
C GLN A 37 36.71 35.78 -23.67
N SER A 38 36.48 36.81 -24.47
CA SER A 38 36.43 38.19 -23.99
C SER A 38 35.28 38.41 -22.99
N TYR A 39 34.11 37.81 -23.25
CA TYR A 39 32.95 37.84 -22.35
C TYR A 39 33.29 37.30 -20.96
N VAL A 40 33.91 36.12 -20.88
CA VAL A 40 34.30 35.50 -19.60
C VAL A 40 35.39 36.30 -18.90
N GLN A 41 36.36 36.86 -19.63
CA GLN A 41 37.48 37.62 -19.05
C GLN A 41 37.08 39.00 -18.51
N SER A 42 36.01 39.58 -19.06
CA SER A 42 35.59 40.96 -18.73
C SER A 42 34.55 41.05 -17.62
N ARG A 43 33.95 39.91 -17.21
CA ARG A 43 32.96 39.83 -16.13
C ARG A 43 33.59 39.35 -14.83
N PRO A 44 33.05 39.75 -13.67
CA PRO A 44 33.51 39.19 -12.42
C PRO A 44 33.14 37.70 -12.35
N ALA A 45 34.08 36.89 -11.86
CA ALA A 45 33.86 35.47 -11.67
C ALA A 45 33.55 35.20 -10.19
N PRO A 46 32.57 34.34 -9.87
CA PRO A 46 32.35 33.94 -8.48
C PRO A 46 33.60 33.25 -7.92
N THR A 47 33.97 33.60 -6.68
CA THR A 47 35.15 33.06 -5.98
C THR A 47 34.95 31.60 -5.58
N GLU A 48 36.01 30.90 -5.19
CA GLU A 48 35.88 29.53 -4.67
C GLU A 48 35.06 29.52 -3.38
N ASP A 49 35.29 30.49 -2.48
CA ASP A 49 34.51 30.63 -1.24
C ASP A 49 33.01 30.81 -1.50
N PHE A 50 32.62 31.44 -2.62
CA PHE A 50 31.23 31.58 -3.02
C PHE A 50 30.61 30.24 -3.42
N PHE A 51 31.33 29.41 -4.18
CA PHE A 51 30.87 28.06 -4.51
C PHE A 51 30.91 27.13 -3.30
N GLN A 52 31.90 27.30 -2.43
CA GLN A 52 32.00 26.56 -1.17
C GLN A 52 30.79 26.86 -0.28
N LEU A 53 30.33 28.12 -0.21
CA LEU A 53 29.10 28.46 0.50
C LEU A 53 27.87 27.73 -0.06
N ILE A 54 27.73 27.66 -1.39
CA ILE A 54 26.63 26.91 -2.03
C ILE A 54 26.73 25.41 -1.70
N TYR A 55 27.94 24.87 -1.73
CA TYR A 55 28.21 23.46 -1.45
C TYR A 55 27.97 23.12 0.02
N ASP A 56 28.45 23.94 0.95
CA ASP A 56 28.24 23.79 2.39
C ASP A 56 26.75 23.85 2.73
N TYR A 57 26.01 24.77 2.10
CA TYR A 57 24.56 24.80 2.22
C TYR A 57 23.94 23.49 1.71
N HIS A 58 24.33 23.02 0.53
CA HIS A 58 23.83 21.79 -0.06
C HIS A 58 24.08 20.56 0.81
N GLN A 59 25.27 20.46 1.42
CA GLN A 59 25.64 19.39 2.35
C GLN A 59 24.90 19.46 3.68
N SER A 60 24.57 20.66 4.17
CA SER A 60 23.99 20.87 5.50
C SER A 60 22.47 20.93 5.54
N HIS A 61 21.83 21.30 4.42
CA HIS A 61 20.38 21.49 4.32
C HIS A 61 19.72 20.60 3.28
N GLY A 62 20.50 19.83 2.51
CA GLY A 62 20.01 18.97 1.45
C GLY A 62 20.45 17.52 1.58
N ASP A 63 20.12 16.73 0.56
CA ASP A 63 20.66 15.39 0.39
C ASP A 63 22.11 15.52 -0.09
N ALA A 64 23.09 15.17 0.75
CA ALA A 64 24.54 15.36 0.56
C ALA A 64 25.14 14.67 -0.69
N ARG A 65 24.31 14.11 -1.57
CA ARG A 65 24.69 13.52 -2.85
C ARG A 65 25.20 14.58 -3.83
N THR A 66 26.22 14.19 -4.59
CA THR A 66 26.87 15.08 -5.56
C THR A 66 26.94 14.42 -6.94
N ASP A 67 25.82 13.83 -7.39
CA ASP A 67 25.76 13.10 -8.66
C ASP A 67 25.61 14.06 -9.83
N ILE A 68 24.55 14.87 -9.83
CA ILE A 68 24.16 15.70 -10.96
C ILE A 68 23.92 17.14 -10.52
N ALA A 69 24.71 18.07 -11.06
CA ALA A 69 24.41 19.50 -11.01
C ALA A 69 23.90 20.01 -12.35
N HIS A 70 23.10 21.09 -12.33
CA HIS A 70 22.57 21.73 -13.54
C HIS A 70 22.79 23.24 -13.48
N ASP A 71 23.60 23.75 -14.41
CA ASP A 71 23.83 25.17 -14.64
C ASP A 71 22.84 25.73 -15.68
N VAL A 72 21.91 26.56 -15.22
CA VAL A 72 20.87 27.20 -16.03
C VAL A 72 21.33 28.57 -16.48
N GLY A 73 21.30 28.82 -17.79
CA GLY A 73 21.93 29.99 -18.39
C GLY A 73 23.45 29.82 -18.46
N THR A 74 23.91 28.62 -18.81
CA THR A 74 25.33 28.22 -18.71
C THR A 74 26.27 29.05 -19.57
N GLY A 75 25.75 29.75 -20.59
CA GLY A 75 26.57 30.51 -21.53
C GLY A 75 27.67 29.62 -22.13
N PRO A 76 28.94 30.05 -22.09
CA PRO A 76 30.06 29.28 -22.63
C PRO A 76 30.52 28.10 -21.73
N GLY A 77 29.79 27.79 -20.66
CA GLY A 77 30.03 26.61 -19.82
C GLY A 77 31.06 26.80 -18.69
N ASN A 78 31.52 28.03 -18.42
CA ASN A 78 32.55 28.28 -17.41
C ASN A 78 32.08 28.00 -15.98
N ILE A 79 30.80 28.22 -15.66
CA ILE A 79 30.23 27.90 -14.35
C ILE A 79 29.97 26.39 -14.25
N ALA A 80 29.36 25.79 -15.27
CA ALA A 80 29.21 24.35 -15.36
C ALA A 80 30.55 23.58 -15.22
N ALA A 81 31.63 24.11 -15.79
CA ALA A 81 32.98 23.54 -15.63
C ALA A 81 33.48 23.60 -14.17
N LYS A 82 33.15 24.66 -13.42
CA LYS A 82 33.46 24.73 -11.98
C LYS A 82 32.64 23.72 -11.20
N LEU A 83 31.35 23.60 -11.47
CA LEU A 83 30.49 22.60 -10.81
C LEU A 83 30.98 21.17 -11.05
N ALA A 84 31.56 20.89 -12.22
CA ALA A 84 32.11 19.58 -12.54
C ALA A 84 33.34 19.21 -11.69
N THR A 85 33.91 20.14 -10.92
CA THR A 85 34.93 19.80 -9.91
C THR A 85 34.34 19.18 -8.64
N HIS A 86 33.06 19.43 -8.38
CA HIS A 86 32.34 19.02 -7.17
C HIS A 86 31.26 17.96 -7.43
N PHE A 87 30.80 17.79 -8.68
CA PHE A 87 29.75 16.84 -9.06
C PHE A 87 30.22 15.82 -10.10
N ASN A 88 29.63 14.62 -10.06
CA ASN A 88 29.97 13.52 -10.98
C ASN A 88 29.62 13.85 -12.43
N HIS A 89 28.49 14.53 -12.65
CA HIS A 89 28.02 14.97 -13.96
C HIS A 89 27.39 16.36 -13.88
N VAL A 90 27.56 17.17 -14.93
CA VAL A 90 26.97 18.53 -14.99
C VAL A 90 26.21 18.76 -16.28
N VAL A 91 25.01 19.28 -16.14
CA VAL A 91 24.15 19.70 -17.25
C VAL A 91 24.30 21.21 -17.42
N GLY A 92 24.77 21.65 -18.57
CA GLY A 92 24.75 23.07 -18.94
C GLY A 92 23.58 23.34 -19.87
N SER A 93 22.68 24.27 -19.52
CA SER A 93 21.56 24.62 -20.40
C SER A 93 21.51 26.08 -20.76
N ASP A 94 21.15 26.37 -22.01
CA ASP A 94 20.96 27.73 -22.51
C ASP A 94 19.91 27.74 -23.63
N ILE A 95 19.27 28.89 -23.84
CA ILE A 95 18.35 29.11 -24.97
C ILE A 95 19.10 29.51 -26.25
N ASN A 96 20.36 29.93 -26.12
CA ASN A 96 21.18 30.33 -27.25
C ASN A 96 22.01 29.13 -27.76
N GLU A 97 21.49 28.45 -28.77
CA GLU A 97 22.19 27.33 -29.43
C GLU A 97 23.65 27.65 -29.81
N SER A 98 23.91 28.86 -30.31
CA SER A 98 25.26 29.26 -30.76
C SER A 98 26.29 29.34 -29.64
N VAL A 99 25.89 29.54 -28.38
CA VAL A 99 26.85 29.52 -27.26
C VAL A 99 27.16 28.08 -26.85
N LEU A 100 26.16 27.20 -26.89
CA LEU A 100 26.33 25.78 -26.58
C LEU A 100 27.25 25.11 -27.59
N ASP A 101 27.19 25.49 -28.87
CA ASP A 101 28.10 24.99 -29.92
C ASP A 101 29.57 25.37 -29.65
N VAL A 102 29.80 26.52 -29.02
CA VAL A 102 31.15 27.06 -28.75
C VAL A 102 31.68 26.59 -27.40
N ALA A 103 30.82 26.26 -26.43
CA ALA A 103 31.20 25.86 -25.08
C ALA A 103 32.26 24.72 -25.03
N PRO A 104 32.18 23.65 -25.86
CA PRO A 104 33.22 22.62 -25.92
C PRO A 104 34.62 23.10 -26.34
N SER A 105 34.73 24.26 -26.99
CA SER A 105 36.02 24.85 -27.36
C SER A 105 36.64 25.70 -26.24
N LEU A 106 35.87 26.00 -25.19
CA LEU A 106 36.25 26.89 -24.08
C LEU A 106 36.43 26.16 -22.76
N VAL A 107 35.83 24.98 -22.62
CA VAL A 107 35.95 24.12 -21.44
C VAL A 107 37.09 23.11 -21.65
N PRO A 108 37.91 22.81 -20.63
CA PRO A 108 38.95 21.78 -20.73
C PRO A 108 38.39 20.41 -21.13
N SER A 109 39.08 19.69 -22.03
CA SER A 109 38.63 18.41 -22.61
C SER A 109 38.36 17.32 -21.59
N GLU A 110 39.10 17.30 -20.48
CA GLU A 110 38.89 16.32 -19.39
C GLU A 110 37.62 16.59 -18.59
N VAL A 111 37.20 17.86 -18.49
CA VAL A 111 35.97 18.25 -17.80
C VAL A 111 34.76 17.98 -18.67
N LEU A 112 34.88 18.19 -20.00
CA LEU A 112 33.80 17.96 -20.97
C LEU A 112 33.25 16.53 -20.98
N LYS A 113 34.06 15.53 -20.62
CA LYS A 113 33.62 14.13 -20.52
C LYS A 113 32.51 13.93 -19.49
N ARG A 114 32.37 14.85 -18.53
CA ARG A 114 31.37 14.84 -17.45
C ARG A 114 30.27 15.88 -17.64
N MET A 115 30.13 16.40 -18.86
CA MET A 115 29.18 17.47 -19.15
C MET A 115 28.19 17.08 -20.25
N THR A 116 26.98 17.64 -20.16
CA THR A 116 25.98 17.55 -21.22
C THR A 116 25.35 18.91 -21.44
N PHE A 117 25.26 19.34 -22.69
CA PHE A 117 24.66 20.61 -23.05
C PHE A 117 23.22 20.41 -23.57
N VAL A 118 22.29 21.21 -23.06
CA VAL A 118 20.87 21.12 -23.39
C VAL A 118 20.37 22.46 -23.92
N HIS A 119 19.93 22.49 -25.17
CA HIS A 119 19.28 23.66 -25.77
C HIS A 119 17.81 23.74 -25.33
N SER A 120 17.51 24.63 -24.38
CA SER A 120 16.17 24.80 -23.84
C SER A 120 16.00 26.16 -23.14
N PRO A 121 14.81 26.80 -23.24
CA PRO A 121 14.43 27.82 -22.25
C PRO A 121 14.27 27.19 -20.87
N ALA A 122 14.50 27.97 -19.81
CA ALA A 122 14.43 27.50 -18.42
C ALA A 122 13.06 26.92 -18.07
N GLU A 123 12.01 27.56 -18.57
CA GLU A 123 10.60 27.21 -18.36
C GLU A 123 10.23 25.82 -18.91
N ALA A 124 10.99 25.29 -19.86
CA ALA A 124 10.75 23.99 -20.50
C ALA A 124 11.76 22.90 -20.10
N LEU A 125 12.71 23.20 -19.21
CA LEU A 125 13.80 22.28 -18.88
C LEU A 125 13.29 20.94 -18.34
N ALA A 126 12.26 20.94 -17.50
CA ALA A 126 11.66 19.72 -16.97
C ALA A 126 11.17 18.74 -18.06
N GLN A 127 10.88 19.22 -19.26
CA GLN A 127 10.43 18.38 -20.39
C GLN A 127 11.57 18.05 -21.36
N LYS A 128 12.58 18.93 -21.46
CA LYS A 128 13.64 18.84 -22.47
C LYS A 128 14.94 18.21 -21.95
N THR A 129 15.18 18.20 -20.65
CA THR A 129 16.36 17.55 -20.07
C THR A 129 16.15 16.03 -20.05
N PRO A 130 17.01 15.24 -20.73
CA PRO A 130 16.89 13.78 -20.73
C PRO A 130 17.01 13.18 -19.33
N ALA A 131 16.19 12.17 -19.01
CA ALA A 131 16.17 11.52 -17.69
C ALA A 131 17.56 11.05 -17.21
N GLN A 132 18.36 10.52 -18.12
CA GLN A 132 19.71 10.00 -17.85
C GLN A 132 20.75 11.08 -17.49
N PHE A 133 20.46 12.36 -17.76
CA PHE A 133 21.38 13.49 -17.55
C PHE A 133 20.67 14.62 -16.81
N GLY A 134 20.04 14.35 -15.66
CA GLY A 134 19.41 15.40 -14.84
C GLY A 134 17.97 15.75 -15.23
N GLY A 135 17.20 14.78 -15.76
CA GLY A 135 15.75 14.96 -15.98
C GLY A 135 14.94 15.02 -14.67
N GLN A 136 13.61 14.90 -14.76
CA GLN A 136 12.73 15.14 -13.60
C GLN A 136 13.09 14.29 -12.37
N GLY A 137 13.31 14.96 -11.23
CA GLY A 137 13.55 14.34 -9.94
C GLY A 137 14.94 13.76 -9.74
N THR A 138 15.92 14.07 -10.59
CA THR A 138 17.27 13.46 -10.52
C THR A 138 18.38 14.46 -10.21
N THR A 139 18.15 15.77 -10.30
CA THR A 139 19.20 16.78 -10.10
C THR A 139 19.43 17.09 -8.63
N ASP A 140 20.68 17.07 -8.16
CA ASP A 140 21.09 17.39 -6.79
C ASP A 140 21.13 18.90 -6.52
N LEU A 141 21.76 19.62 -7.44
CA LEU A 141 21.96 21.07 -7.35
C LEU A 141 21.59 21.73 -8.67
N ILE A 142 20.73 22.74 -8.61
CA ILE A 142 20.50 23.66 -9.73
C ILE A 142 21.13 25.00 -9.39
N THR A 143 22.04 25.47 -10.24
CA THR A 143 22.54 26.85 -10.20
C THR A 143 21.88 27.66 -11.32
N VAL A 144 21.22 28.76 -10.96
CA VAL A 144 20.67 29.72 -11.92
C VAL A 144 21.60 30.92 -11.96
N SER A 145 22.52 30.87 -12.92
CA SER A 145 23.65 31.81 -13.03
C SER A 145 23.24 33.04 -13.83
N GLU A 146 23.05 34.19 -13.17
CA GLU A 146 22.83 35.51 -13.79
C GLU A 146 21.64 35.63 -14.77
N CYS A 147 20.77 34.62 -14.86
CA CYS A 147 19.67 34.63 -15.83
C CYS A 147 18.29 34.78 -15.17
N MET A 148 18.14 34.61 -13.86
CA MET A 148 16.82 34.64 -13.20
C MET A 148 15.99 35.90 -13.49
N PRO A 149 16.55 37.13 -13.48
CA PRO A 149 15.80 38.34 -13.85
C PRO A 149 15.24 38.36 -15.28
N LEU A 150 15.74 37.47 -16.15
CA LEU A 150 15.36 37.36 -17.55
C LEU A 150 14.20 36.37 -17.77
N LEU A 151 13.93 35.52 -16.79
CA LEU A 151 13.01 34.39 -16.89
C LEU A 151 11.59 34.76 -16.45
N ASP A 152 10.62 33.90 -16.78
CA ASP A 152 9.37 33.85 -16.03
C ASP A 152 9.61 33.15 -14.69
N GLU A 153 9.65 33.90 -13.59
CA GLU A 153 10.07 33.36 -12.30
C GLU A 153 9.14 32.24 -11.81
N THR A 154 7.84 32.38 -12.02
CA THR A 154 6.84 31.41 -11.56
C THR A 154 6.95 30.09 -12.34
N THR A 155 7.10 30.18 -13.66
CA THR A 155 7.18 28.99 -14.51
C THR A 155 8.54 28.31 -14.37
N SER A 156 9.61 29.09 -14.26
CA SER A 156 10.97 28.58 -14.12
C SER A 156 11.19 27.90 -12.78
N LEU A 157 10.73 28.48 -11.67
CA LEU A 157 10.81 27.84 -10.35
C LEU A 157 10.11 26.48 -10.32
N LYS A 158 8.96 26.35 -10.98
CA LYS A 158 8.26 25.05 -11.12
C LYS A 158 9.06 24.06 -11.98
N ALA A 159 9.73 24.52 -13.02
CA ALA A 159 10.60 23.68 -13.83
C ALA A 159 11.81 23.18 -13.00
N PHE A 160 12.45 24.07 -12.24
CA PHE A 160 13.57 23.73 -11.36
C PHE A 160 13.15 22.76 -10.26
N GLN A 161 12.00 23.01 -9.61
CA GLN A 161 11.42 22.10 -8.64
C GLN A 161 11.21 20.70 -9.24
N LYS A 162 10.71 20.58 -10.47
CA LYS A 162 10.52 19.26 -11.11
C LYS A 162 11.82 18.55 -11.43
N LEU A 163 12.88 19.28 -11.78
CA LEU A 163 14.19 18.71 -12.06
C LEU A 163 14.90 18.26 -10.79
N LEU A 164 14.84 19.06 -9.72
CA LEU A 164 15.46 18.74 -8.44
C LEU A 164 14.88 17.44 -7.86
N ARG A 165 15.75 16.60 -7.33
CA ARG A 165 15.33 15.52 -6.42
C ARG A 165 14.85 16.11 -5.08
N PRO A 166 14.03 15.38 -4.30
CA PRO A 166 13.72 15.80 -2.94
C PRO A 166 14.99 16.05 -2.11
N GLY A 167 15.04 17.13 -1.32
CA GLY A 167 16.25 17.55 -0.62
C GLY A 167 17.33 18.17 -1.52
N GLY A 168 17.09 18.29 -2.82
CA GLY A 168 18.01 18.98 -3.75
C GLY A 168 18.04 20.49 -3.51
N THR A 169 19.13 21.13 -3.87
CA THR A 169 19.37 22.56 -3.63
C THR A 169 19.14 23.39 -4.89
N LEU A 170 18.43 24.51 -4.74
CA LEU A 170 18.37 25.57 -5.72
C LEU A 170 19.25 26.75 -5.26
N ALA A 171 20.18 27.15 -6.10
CA ALA A 171 21.05 28.31 -5.90
C ALA A 171 20.84 29.31 -7.04
N ILE A 172 20.21 30.45 -6.75
CA ILE A 172 19.99 31.53 -7.72
C ILE A 172 20.92 32.66 -7.34
N TYR A 173 21.78 33.12 -8.25
CA TYR A 173 22.59 34.31 -7.97
C TYR A 173 22.63 35.30 -9.12
N PHE A 174 22.85 36.56 -8.75
CA PHE A 174 22.99 37.67 -9.67
C PHE A 174 23.90 38.73 -9.06
N TYR A 175 24.78 39.33 -9.88
CA TYR A 175 25.56 40.51 -9.49
C TYR A 175 25.09 41.74 -10.26
N GLY A 176 25.20 42.92 -9.66
CA GLY A 176 24.83 44.20 -10.27
C GLY A 176 26.00 44.98 -10.86
N PRO A 177 25.92 46.31 -11.00
CA PRO A 177 26.96 47.10 -11.65
C PRO A 177 28.29 47.07 -10.90
N ALA A 178 29.35 47.38 -11.64
CA ALA A 178 30.64 47.70 -11.06
C ALA A 178 30.55 48.96 -10.18
N VAL A 179 31.05 48.88 -8.96
CA VAL A 179 31.10 49.98 -7.99
C VAL A 179 32.55 50.26 -7.62
N PHE A 180 33.01 51.47 -7.91
CA PHE A 180 34.33 51.95 -7.50
C PHE A 180 34.36 52.16 -5.98
N VAL A 181 35.36 51.58 -5.31
CA VAL A 181 35.49 51.56 -3.84
C VAL A 181 36.79 52.18 -3.32
N ASP A 182 37.59 52.76 -4.21
CA ASP A 182 38.74 53.58 -3.87
C ASP A 182 38.90 54.77 -4.83
N GLY A 183 39.82 55.69 -4.50
CA GLY A 183 39.99 56.94 -5.25
C GLY A 183 38.81 57.90 -5.06
N ASP A 184 38.50 58.68 -6.10
CA ASP A 184 37.33 59.57 -6.14
C ASP A 184 36.06 58.76 -6.46
N MET A 185 35.61 57.98 -5.49
CA MET A 185 34.50 57.02 -5.62
C MET A 185 33.21 57.71 -6.09
N ASP A 186 32.85 58.84 -5.49
CA ASP A 186 31.62 59.56 -5.82
C ASP A 186 31.62 59.96 -7.29
N LYS A 187 32.72 60.55 -7.77
CA LYS A 187 32.83 60.98 -9.16
C LYS A 187 32.90 59.81 -10.12
N CYS A 188 33.67 58.76 -9.80
CA CYS A 188 33.78 57.58 -10.66
C CYS A 188 32.43 56.87 -10.83
N ASN A 189 31.70 56.64 -9.72
CA ASN A 189 30.39 56.00 -9.74
C ASN A 189 29.33 56.88 -10.42
N GLU A 190 29.34 58.21 -10.21
CA GLU A 190 28.46 59.16 -10.90
C GLU A 190 28.64 59.09 -12.44
N VAL A 191 29.89 59.16 -12.91
CA VAL A 191 30.19 59.16 -14.34
C VAL A 191 29.92 57.78 -14.96
N TYR A 192 30.25 56.69 -14.25
CA TYR A 192 29.93 55.33 -14.67
C TYR A 192 28.42 55.13 -14.84
N ASP A 193 27.61 55.53 -13.87
CA ASP A 193 26.14 55.42 -13.96
C ASP A 193 25.59 56.25 -15.13
N LYS A 194 26.13 57.45 -15.38
CA LYS A 194 25.75 58.25 -16.57
C LYS A 194 26.07 57.52 -17.87
N ILE A 195 27.23 56.86 -17.98
CA ILE A 195 27.62 56.07 -19.16
C ILE A 195 26.64 54.92 -19.34
N ALA A 196 26.42 54.11 -18.30
CA ALA A 196 25.55 52.94 -18.37
C ALA A 196 24.09 53.31 -18.67
N THR A 197 23.59 54.37 -18.02
CA THR A 197 22.27 54.96 -18.31
C THR A 197 22.18 55.42 -19.77
N ARG A 198 23.20 56.11 -20.28
CA ARG A 198 23.20 56.58 -21.68
C ARG A 198 23.19 55.41 -22.66
N ILE A 199 23.98 54.37 -22.41
CA ILE A 199 23.99 53.14 -23.20
C ILE A 199 22.58 52.52 -23.24
N CYS A 200 21.91 52.44 -22.08
CA CYS A 200 20.56 51.90 -21.98
C CYS A 200 19.56 52.66 -22.85
N THR A 201 19.65 54.00 -22.92
CA THR A 201 18.76 54.82 -23.77
C THR A 201 18.86 54.52 -25.27
N PHE A 202 19.92 53.85 -25.74
CA PHE A 202 20.01 53.45 -27.16
C PHE A 202 19.07 52.30 -27.53
N ASN A 203 18.50 51.63 -26.53
CA ASN A 203 17.51 50.57 -26.70
C ASN A 203 16.05 51.08 -26.58
N GLN A 204 15.85 52.38 -26.33
CA GLN A 204 14.51 52.97 -26.23
C GLN A 204 13.89 53.29 -27.61
N PRO A 205 12.55 53.24 -27.74
CA PRO A 205 11.58 52.92 -26.70
C PRO A 205 11.55 51.43 -26.37
N MET A 206 11.47 51.08 -25.08
CA MET A 206 11.31 49.70 -24.61
C MET A 206 9.83 49.39 -24.33
N LYS A 207 9.10 50.39 -23.84
CA LYS A 207 7.65 50.31 -23.67
C LYS A 207 6.97 50.03 -25.01
N ASP A 208 5.93 49.19 -24.96
CA ASP A 208 5.14 48.76 -26.13
C ASP A 208 5.90 47.94 -27.19
N THR A 209 7.13 47.51 -26.90
CA THR A 209 7.86 46.53 -27.74
C THR A 209 7.51 45.09 -27.35
N PRO A 210 7.69 44.10 -28.25
CA PRO A 210 7.53 42.68 -27.90
C PRO A 210 8.40 42.22 -26.72
N GLY A 211 9.53 42.89 -26.46
CA GLY A 211 10.44 42.60 -25.34
C GLY A 211 10.07 43.30 -24.03
N PHE A 212 9.02 44.13 -24.01
CA PHE A 212 8.62 44.89 -22.82
C PHE A 212 8.43 44.02 -21.56
N PRO A 213 7.77 42.85 -21.59
CA PRO A 213 7.61 42.01 -20.40
C PRO A 213 8.94 41.60 -19.77
N PHE A 214 9.96 41.33 -20.60
CA PHE A 214 11.31 41.00 -20.14
C PHE A 214 11.96 42.22 -19.46
N HIS A 215 11.88 43.40 -20.08
CA HIS A 215 12.47 44.62 -19.52
C HIS A 215 11.86 45.01 -18.18
N LEU A 216 10.53 44.86 -18.06
CA LEU A 216 9.81 45.12 -16.82
C LEU A 216 10.24 44.15 -15.70
N ARG A 217 10.22 42.83 -15.97
CA ARG A 217 10.63 41.81 -14.98
C ARG A 217 12.08 41.99 -14.54
N ALA A 218 12.99 42.24 -15.47
CA ALA A 218 14.39 42.47 -15.16
C ALA A 218 14.56 43.72 -14.29
N ALA A 219 13.91 44.83 -14.63
CA ALA A 219 13.98 46.07 -13.85
C ALA A 219 13.41 45.88 -12.43
N GLU A 220 12.28 45.19 -12.29
CA GLU A 220 11.66 44.86 -11.00
C GLU A 220 12.54 43.94 -10.15
N ALA A 221 13.12 42.89 -10.73
CA ALA A 221 13.98 41.97 -9.98
C ALA A 221 15.23 42.65 -9.44
N LEU A 222 15.87 43.49 -10.26
CA LEU A 222 17.09 44.18 -9.87
C LEU A 222 16.83 45.29 -8.84
N ILE A 223 15.79 46.13 -9.02
CA ILE A 223 15.48 47.18 -8.03
C ILE A 223 15.02 46.60 -6.68
N SER A 224 14.54 45.36 -6.67
CA SER A 224 14.08 44.65 -5.47
C SER A 224 15.16 43.81 -4.82
N GLU A 225 16.40 43.84 -5.31
CA GLU A 225 17.47 42.96 -4.80
C GLU A 225 17.09 41.46 -4.87
N MET A 226 16.32 41.09 -5.90
CA MET A 226 15.67 39.78 -6.09
C MET A 226 14.64 39.37 -5.02
N ASP A 227 14.23 40.26 -4.10
CA ASP A 227 13.17 39.97 -3.12
C ASP A 227 11.79 39.76 -3.77
N ASN A 228 11.64 40.10 -5.06
CA ASN A 228 10.45 39.81 -5.86
C ASN A 228 10.33 38.33 -6.29
N ILE A 229 11.40 37.54 -6.20
CA ILE A 229 11.41 36.12 -6.55
C ILE A 229 10.71 35.34 -5.42
N PRO A 230 9.51 34.78 -5.66
CA PRO A 230 8.74 34.13 -4.61
C PRO A 230 9.35 32.75 -4.28
N MET A 231 9.48 32.44 -2.99
CA MET A 231 9.86 31.10 -2.51
C MET A 231 8.72 30.53 -1.66
N PRO A 232 7.67 29.96 -2.29
CA PRO A 232 6.50 29.48 -1.56
C PRO A 232 6.87 28.38 -0.57
N ALA A 233 6.38 28.49 0.68
CA ALA A 233 6.71 27.56 1.76
C ALA A 233 6.15 26.14 1.55
N GLU A 234 5.21 25.97 0.61
CA GLU A 234 4.73 24.67 0.13
C GLU A 234 5.75 23.93 -0.74
N ASP A 235 6.62 24.66 -1.43
CA ASP A 235 7.56 24.13 -2.43
C ASP A 235 9.03 24.13 -1.95
N TRP A 236 9.36 25.03 -1.02
CA TRP A 236 10.74 25.28 -0.58
C TRP A 236 10.84 25.36 0.95
N GLU A 237 12.01 24.98 1.47
CA GLU A 237 12.39 25.13 2.87
C GLU A 237 13.84 25.61 3.01
N SER A 238 14.21 26.02 4.23
CA SER A 238 15.55 26.50 4.56
C SER A 238 16.03 27.67 3.69
N VAL A 239 15.11 28.53 3.22
CA VAL A 239 15.43 29.59 2.27
C VAL A 239 16.34 30.64 2.91
N GLU A 240 17.53 30.82 2.35
CA GLU A 240 18.49 31.85 2.74
C GLU A 240 18.74 32.83 1.58
N ARG A 241 18.73 34.13 1.90
CA ARG A 241 19.12 35.21 0.98
C ARG A 241 20.38 35.87 1.51
N HIS A 242 21.48 35.73 0.79
CA HIS A 242 22.75 36.39 1.08
C HIS A 242 22.90 37.58 0.15
N LYS A 243 23.12 38.76 0.73
CA LYS A 243 23.27 40.02 0.01
C LYS A 243 24.62 40.64 0.37
N TRP A 244 25.48 40.81 -0.62
CA TRP A 244 26.76 41.51 -0.47
C TRP A 244 26.67 42.86 -1.16
N ASN A 245 27.13 43.92 -0.50
CA ASN A 245 27.28 45.27 -1.08
C ASN A 245 26.00 45.87 -1.70
N CYS A 246 24.82 45.41 -1.27
CA CYS A 246 23.52 45.87 -1.78
C CYS A 246 23.09 47.24 -1.22
N ASP A 247 23.99 47.93 -0.50
CA ASP A 247 23.87 49.37 -0.30
C ASP A 247 24.01 50.15 -1.63
N TYR A 248 24.50 49.49 -2.67
CA TYR A 248 24.35 49.87 -4.07
C TYR A 248 23.29 49.01 -4.77
N SER A 249 22.50 49.65 -5.64
CA SER A 249 21.45 48.97 -6.42
C SER A 249 22.03 47.92 -7.38
N LEU A 250 21.32 46.79 -7.56
CA LEU A 250 21.63 45.81 -8.61
C LEU A 250 21.32 46.32 -10.03
N LEU A 251 20.65 47.46 -10.18
CA LEU A 251 20.37 48.03 -11.51
C LEU A 251 21.66 48.47 -12.19
N PHE A 252 21.92 47.93 -13.38
CA PHE A 252 23.07 48.33 -14.21
C PHE A 252 23.02 49.76 -14.74
N ASN A 253 21.90 50.46 -14.54
CA ASN A 253 21.72 51.86 -14.90
C ASN A 253 20.66 52.52 -14.01
N SER A 254 20.72 53.85 -13.87
CA SER A 254 19.68 54.61 -13.18
C SER A 254 18.27 54.39 -13.78
N LYS A 255 17.24 54.68 -12.98
CA LYS A 255 15.83 54.64 -13.41
C LYS A 255 15.54 55.50 -14.64
N ALA A 256 16.32 56.56 -14.86
CA ALA A 256 16.18 57.44 -16.04
C ALA A 256 16.50 56.72 -17.36
N GLY A 257 17.14 55.55 -17.32
CA GLY A 257 17.40 54.71 -18.49
C GLY A 257 16.17 53.97 -19.01
N PHE A 258 15.03 54.02 -18.31
CA PHE A 258 13.78 53.33 -18.69
C PHE A 258 12.69 54.32 -19.10
N ASP A 259 11.86 53.95 -20.07
CA ASP A 259 10.70 54.72 -20.55
C ASP A 259 9.37 54.22 -19.93
N PHE A 260 9.46 53.52 -18.80
CA PHE A 260 8.36 52.97 -18.01
C PHE A 260 8.67 53.00 -16.51
N GLU A 261 7.62 52.97 -15.69
CA GLU A 261 7.72 53.04 -14.23
C GLU A 261 7.79 51.64 -13.60
N PHE A 262 8.57 51.52 -12.52
CA PHE A 262 8.69 50.30 -11.70
C PHE A 262 9.22 50.64 -10.30
N SER A 263 8.87 49.81 -9.32
CA SER A 263 9.21 49.97 -7.90
C SER A 263 9.68 48.64 -7.30
N PRO A 264 10.44 48.67 -6.18
CA PRO A 264 10.75 47.47 -5.42
C PRO A 264 9.48 46.68 -5.04
N VAL A 265 9.59 45.35 -5.12
CA VAL A 265 8.55 44.38 -4.74
C VAL A 265 9.19 43.33 -3.84
N ASP A 266 8.61 43.14 -2.66
CA ASP A 266 9.02 42.10 -1.70
C ASP A 266 7.97 40.98 -1.68
N ARG A 267 8.40 39.76 -2.01
CA ARG A 267 7.58 38.53 -1.97
C ARG A 267 8.16 37.48 -1.03
N ARG A 268 9.07 37.85 -0.13
CA ARG A 268 9.65 36.94 0.85
C ARG A 268 8.60 36.40 1.81
N THR A 269 8.76 35.15 2.20
CA THR A 269 7.99 34.56 3.30
C THR A 269 8.61 34.93 4.66
N LYS A 270 7.85 34.73 5.75
CA LYS A 270 8.30 35.14 7.10
C LYS A 270 9.45 34.30 7.65
N ASP A 271 9.63 33.10 7.12
CA ASP A 271 10.59 32.10 7.63
C ASP A 271 11.93 32.14 6.88
N GLU A 272 12.09 33.03 5.88
CA GLU A 272 13.35 33.19 5.15
C GLU A 272 14.41 33.92 5.98
N VAL A 273 15.65 33.44 5.90
CA VAL A 273 16.79 34.08 6.55
C VAL A 273 17.46 35.04 5.56
N THR A 274 17.51 36.34 5.88
CA THR A 274 18.27 37.31 5.09
C THR A 274 19.57 37.68 5.80
N LYS A 275 20.71 37.55 5.12
CA LYS A 275 22.05 37.90 5.59
C LYS A 275 22.61 39.01 4.70
N GLU A 276 22.82 40.19 5.26
CA GLU A 276 23.35 41.34 4.53
C GLU A 276 24.75 41.69 5.04
N VAL A 277 25.69 41.83 4.10
CA VAL A 277 27.10 42.08 4.40
C VAL A 277 27.63 43.18 3.49
N ILE A 278 28.29 44.18 4.06
CA ILE A 278 29.10 45.14 3.28
C ILE A 278 30.55 44.66 3.36
N ASP A 279 31.03 44.08 2.26
CA ASP A 279 32.42 43.65 2.13
C ASP A 279 32.95 44.02 0.74
N ARG A 280 33.76 45.07 0.70
CA ARG A 280 34.32 45.63 -0.54
C ARG A 280 35.45 44.80 -1.13
N ASN A 281 35.94 43.79 -0.40
CA ASN A 281 36.98 42.89 -0.89
C ASN A 281 36.39 41.66 -1.58
N THR A 282 35.29 41.12 -1.06
CA THR A 282 34.58 40.02 -1.73
C THR A 282 34.05 40.53 -3.08
N TRP A 283 34.26 39.75 -4.15
CA TRP A 283 34.03 40.15 -5.55
C TRP A 283 34.85 41.38 -6.01
N GLY A 284 35.88 41.76 -5.26
CA GLY A 284 36.75 42.90 -5.57
C GLY A 284 37.76 42.62 -6.68
N VAL A 285 37.93 43.55 -7.62
CA VAL A 285 38.88 43.51 -8.73
C VAL A 285 39.53 44.87 -8.96
N GLU A 286 40.69 44.93 -9.61
CA GLU A 286 41.31 46.19 -10.03
C GLU A 286 41.11 46.42 -11.53
N TRP A 287 40.47 47.53 -11.88
CA TRP A 287 40.13 47.88 -13.25
C TRP A 287 40.80 49.16 -13.72
N ASP A 288 41.30 49.13 -14.95
CA ASP A 288 41.56 50.34 -15.74
C ASP A 288 40.35 50.68 -16.63
N ILE A 289 40.44 51.76 -17.40
CA ILE A 289 39.35 52.19 -18.28
C ILE A 289 39.02 51.18 -19.39
N ASN A 290 39.99 50.37 -19.82
CA ASN A 290 39.74 49.34 -20.83
C ASN A 290 38.94 48.18 -20.23
N ASN A 291 39.22 47.80 -18.98
CA ASN A 291 38.39 46.84 -18.26
C ASN A 291 36.93 47.31 -18.17
N VAL A 292 36.70 48.58 -17.85
CA VAL A 292 35.34 49.17 -17.82
C VAL A 292 34.67 49.08 -19.20
N LYS A 293 35.38 49.44 -20.27
CA LYS A 293 34.84 49.38 -21.65
C LYS A 293 34.51 47.95 -22.06
N SER A 294 35.39 47.00 -21.79
CA SER A 294 35.18 45.58 -22.08
C SER A 294 34.01 45.00 -21.28
N TYR A 295 33.88 45.37 -20.01
CA TYR A 295 32.75 44.96 -19.19
C TYR A 295 31.42 45.49 -19.76
N LEU A 296 31.35 46.77 -20.15
CA LEU A 296 30.17 47.34 -20.79
C LEU A 296 29.85 46.72 -22.15
N ASP A 297 30.86 46.33 -22.95
CA ASP A 297 30.66 45.57 -24.18
C ASP A 297 30.04 44.18 -23.90
N SER A 298 30.38 43.55 -22.77
CA SER A 298 29.82 42.26 -22.34
C SER A 298 28.38 42.39 -21.79
N LEU A 299 28.04 43.51 -21.15
CA LEU A 299 26.71 43.78 -20.58
C LEU A 299 25.71 44.21 -21.67
N TYR A 300 26.16 45.04 -22.61
CA TYR A 300 25.32 45.60 -23.67
C TYR A 300 25.85 45.26 -25.07
N PRO A 301 25.77 44.00 -25.52
CA PRO A 301 26.31 43.60 -26.82
C PRO A 301 25.83 44.53 -27.95
N ASN A 302 26.78 44.98 -28.78
CA ASN A 302 26.55 45.87 -29.92
C ASN A 302 26.06 47.29 -29.60
N TYR A 303 26.16 47.79 -28.36
CA TYR A 303 25.71 49.16 -28.04
C TYR A 303 26.41 50.23 -28.90
N ARG A 304 27.67 49.99 -29.29
CA ARG A 304 28.43 50.89 -30.18
C ARG A 304 27.76 51.03 -31.56
N HIS A 305 27.30 49.91 -32.11
CA HIS A 305 26.54 49.90 -33.36
C HIS A 305 25.19 50.61 -33.22
N LYS A 306 24.46 50.36 -32.11
CA LYS A 306 23.18 51.03 -31.83
C LYS A 306 23.32 52.53 -31.59
N ALA A 307 24.44 52.95 -31.01
CA ALA A 307 24.76 54.35 -30.77
C ALA A 307 24.94 55.12 -32.09
N GLY A 308 25.62 54.52 -33.08
CA GLY A 308 25.98 55.18 -34.34
C GLY A 308 26.79 56.45 -34.08
N ALA A 309 26.46 57.56 -34.74
CA ALA A 309 27.11 58.85 -34.52
C ALA A 309 27.01 59.37 -33.07
N ARG A 310 26.03 58.88 -32.27
CA ARG A 310 25.87 59.27 -30.87
C ARG A 310 26.95 58.66 -29.95
N TYR A 311 27.74 57.71 -30.45
CA TYR A 311 28.81 57.08 -29.68
C TYR A 311 29.88 58.08 -29.21
N ALA A 312 30.12 59.16 -29.97
CA ALA A 312 31.03 60.24 -29.58
C ALA A 312 30.67 60.87 -28.21
N GLN A 313 29.39 60.80 -27.80
CA GLN A 313 28.97 61.25 -26.47
C GLN A 313 29.53 60.35 -25.37
N LEU A 314 29.60 59.03 -25.61
CA LEU A 314 30.19 58.09 -24.67
C LEU A 314 31.71 58.20 -24.63
N GLU A 315 32.37 58.52 -25.74
CA GLU A 315 33.83 58.72 -25.75
C GLU A 315 34.25 59.84 -24.79
N ASN A 316 33.55 60.98 -24.82
CA ASN A 316 33.78 62.08 -23.87
C ASN A 316 33.55 61.65 -22.41
N MET A 317 32.52 60.84 -22.16
CA MET A 317 32.21 60.37 -20.80
C MET A 317 33.24 59.32 -20.32
N PHE A 318 33.76 58.49 -21.21
CA PHE A 318 34.86 57.57 -20.89
C PHE A 318 36.16 58.32 -20.57
N ASP A 319 36.44 59.41 -21.26
CA ASP A 319 37.59 60.27 -20.95
C ASP A 319 37.41 60.97 -19.58
N GLU A 320 36.19 61.42 -19.26
CA GLU A 320 35.85 61.95 -17.93
C GLU A 320 36.02 60.88 -16.84
N LEU A 321 35.54 59.65 -17.09
CA LEU A 321 35.71 58.54 -16.14
C LEU A 321 37.19 58.21 -15.97
N HIS A 322 37.97 58.13 -17.04
CA HIS A 322 39.40 57.84 -16.98
C HIS A 322 40.17 58.91 -16.20
N ALA A 323 39.81 60.18 -16.37
CA ALA A 323 40.35 61.28 -15.57
C ALA A 323 39.96 61.17 -14.09
N SER A 324 38.70 60.82 -13.78
CA SER A 324 38.19 60.62 -12.42
C SER A 324 38.87 59.44 -11.72
N MET A 325 39.20 58.39 -12.49
CA MET A 325 40.02 57.26 -12.03
C MET A 325 41.49 57.66 -11.79
N GLY A 326 41.90 58.92 -12.00
CA GLY A 326 43.30 59.34 -11.90
C GLY A 326 44.20 58.76 -12.99
N LYS A 327 43.63 58.20 -14.06
CA LYS A 327 44.32 57.48 -15.14
C LYS A 327 45.13 56.26 -14.68
N GLU A 328 44.75 55.67 -13.56
CA GLU A 328 45.35 54.45 -13.01
C GLU A 328 44.26 53.41 -12.73
N LYS A 329 44.67 52.24 -12.23
CA LYS A 329 43.72 51.20 -11.82
C LYS A 329 42.98 51.62 -10.55
N ARG A 330 41.72 51.22 -10.46
CA ARG A 330 40.87 51.42 -9.28
C ARG A 330 40.25 50.12 -8.83
N LYS A 331 40.05 49.99 -7.52
CA LYS A 331 39.32 48.87 -6.94
C LYS A 331 37.84 49.04 -7.23
N VAL A 332 37.26 47.96 -7.71
CA VAL A 332 35.85 47.83 -8.05
C VAL A 332 35.31 46.60 -7.31
N THR A 333 34.12 46.71 -6.74
CA THR A 333 33.34 45.57 -6.22
C THR A 333 31.97 45.53 -6.88
N PHE A 334 31.15 44.54 -6.53
CA PHE A 334 29.82 44.34 -7.08
C PHE A 334 28.81 44.11 -5.95
N PRO A 335 27.58 44.66 -6.07
CA PRO A 335 26.45 44.16 -5.31
C PRO A 335 26.11 42.75 -5.82
N VAL A 336 25.93 41.79 -4.92
CA VAL A 336 25.66 40.39 -5.26
C VAL A 336 24.54 39.88 -4.38
N VAL A 337 23.59 39.17 -4.97
CA VAL A 337 22.56 38.44 -4.24
C VAL A 337 22.64 36.96 -4.60
N LEU A 338 22.59 36.10 -3.58
CA LEU A 338 22.47 34.66 -3.69
C LEU A 338 21.24 34.21 -2.89
N ILE A 339 20.32 33.52 -3.54
CA ILE A 339 19.19 32.83 -2.91
C ILE A 339 19.53 31.34 -2.90
N LEU A 340 19.55 30.75 -1.71
CA LEU A 340 19.69 29.32 -1.48
C LEU A 340 18.36 28.80 -0.96
N ALA A 341 17.92 27.67 -1.48
CA ALA A 341 16.74 26.99 -0.97
C ALA A 341 16.87 25.49 -1.15
N THR A 342 16.32 24.74 -0.20
CA THR A 342 16.15 23.31 -0.32
C THR A 342 14.77 23.03 -0.91
N LYS A 343 14.72 22.18 -1.94
CA LYS A 343 13.45 21.68 -2.45
C LYS A 343 12.77 20.89 -1.33
N LYS A 344 11.63 21.41 -0.88
CA LYS A 344 10.80 20.74 0.11
C LYS A 344 10.27 19.45 -0.51
N ASP A 345 10.48 18.34 0.19
CA ASP A 345 9.86 17.10 -0.24
C ASP A 345 8.36 17.19 0.06
N SER A 346 7.55 17.33 -1.00
CA SER A 346 6.09 17.27 -0.88
C SER A 346 5.59 15.93 -0.32
N SER A 347 6.45 14.90 -0.22
CA SER A 347 6.20 13.65 0.51
C SER A 347 6.64 13.67 1.99
N GLU A 348 7.47 14.64 2.44
CA GLU A 348 7.94 14.75 3.84
C GLU A 348 7.10 15.67 4.74
N LEU A 349 6.04 16.31 4.20
CA LEU A 349 5.04 16.95 5.06
C LEU A 349 4.25 15.95 5.91
N LEU A 350 4.34 14.66 5.60
CA LEU A 350 3.72 13.61 6.40
C LEU A 350 4.61 13.28 7.57
N LYS A 351 4.20 13.78 8.73
CA LYS A 351 4.76 13.34 10.00
C LYS A 351 4.58 11.82 10.13
N ALA A 352 5.52 11.13 10.76
CA ALA A 352 5.49 9.69 11.01
C ALA A 352 4.34 9.21 11.91
N ASN A 353 3.50 10.12 12.42
CA ASN A 353 2.24 9.80 13.09
C ASN A 353 1.01 9.90 12.16
N GLN A 354 1.22 10.21 10.88
CA GLN A 354 0.17 10.36 9.88
C GLN A 354 0.38 9.34 8.74
N VAL A 355 -0.71 8.76 8.28
CA VAL A 355 -0.75 7.89 7.10
C VAL A 355 -1.47 8.61 5.97
N ARG A 356 -0.80 8.77 4.83
CA ARG A 356 -1.40 9.33 3.63
C ARG A 356 -0.70 8.83 2.37
N ILE A 357 -1.41 8.04 1.59
CA ILE A 357 -1.02 7.59 0.27
C ILE A 357 -1.16 8.75 -0.72
N SER A 358 -0.11 8.98 -1.51
CA SER A 358 -0.11 9.93 -2.63
C SER A 358 -0.87 9.34 -3.83
N PRO A 359 -1.73 10.11 -4.52
CA PRO A 359 -2.36 9.68 -5.76
C PRO A 359 -1.37 9.29 -6.87
N GLU A 360 -0.13 9.81 -6.81
CA GLU A 360 0.95 9.56 -7.76
C GLU A 360 1.75 8.28 -7.46
N ARG A 361 1.57 7.68 -6.26
CA ARG A 361 2.32 6.50 -5.79
C ARG A 361 1.38 5.41 -5.27
N THR A 362 0.77 4.69 -6.20
CA THR A 362 -0.28 3.69 -5.89
C THR A 362 0.18 2.22 -5.95
N GLY A 363 1.49 1.99 -6.00
CA GLY A 363 2.11 0.67 -5.89
C GLY A 363 2.32 -0.06 -7.22
N LEU A 364 3.34 -0.93 -7.24
CA LEU A 364 3.69 -1.84 -8.34
C LEU A 364 2.74 -3.04 -8.43
N GLY A 365 2.79 -3.72 -9.58
CA GLY A 365 1.97 -4.89 -9.87
C GLY A 365 0.50 -4.55 -10.16
N ARG A 366 0.16 -3.28 -10.37
CA ARG A 366 -1.21 -2.84 -10.68
C ARG A 366 -1.56 -3.05 -12.15
N ILE A 367 -2.84 -3.26 -12.42
CA ILE A 367 -3.40 -3.38 -13.78
C ILE A 367 -4.44 -2.28 -14.09
N SER A 368 -4.89 -1.56 -13.07
CA SER A 368 -5.84 -0.45 -13.16
C SER A 368 -5.53 0.61 -12.10
N GLU A 369 -6.06 1.82 -12.30
CA GLU A 369 -5.98 2.91 -11.33
C GLU A 369 -6.96 2.70 -10.17
N SER A 370 -6.56 3.12 -8.98
CA SER A 370 -7.42 3.15 -7.80
C SER A 370 -8.30 4.39 -7.81
N SER A 371 -9.54 4.25 -7.31
CA SER A 371 -10.45 5.39 -7.17
C SER A 371 -9.99 6.35 -6.06
N PRO A 372 -10.28 7.66 -6.15
CA PRO A 372 -10.04 8.61 -5.06
C PRO A 372 -10.66 8.16 -3.72
N GLU A 373 -11.86 7.57 -3.77
CA GLU A 373 -12.55 7.03 -2.61
C GLU A 373 -11.80 5.84 -1.98
N SER A 374 -11.16 4.99 -2.80
CA SER A 374 -10.29 3.91 -2.32
C SER A 374 -9.04 4.45 -1.63
N ILE A 375 -8.46 5.55 -2.14
CA ILE A 375 -7.29 6.21 -1.50
C ILE A 375 -7.68 6.74 -0.12
N GLU A 376 -8.80 7.47 -0.03
CA GLU A 376 -9.30 7.98 1.25
C GLU A 376 -9.57 6.85 2.24
N LYS A 377 -10.18 5.75 1.76
CA LYS A 377 -10.48 4.61 2.61
C LYS A 377 -9.23 3.86 3.09
N ALA A 378 -8.24 3.67 2.21
CA ALA A 378 -6.96 3.09 2.61
C ALA A 378 -6.27 3.95 3.67
N ASN A 379 -6.26 5.28 3.50
CA ASN A 379 -5.69 6.21 4.48
C ASN A 379 -6.38 6.12 5.84
N GLU A 380 -7.72 6.13 5.87
CA GLU A 380 -8.51 5.96 7.09
C GLU A 380 -8.14 4.67 7.85
N LEU A 381 -8.11 3.54 7.13
CA LEU A 381 -7.91 2.22 7.73
C LEU A 381 -6.47 2.00 8.19
N LEU A 382 -5.49 2.47 7.41
CA LEU A 382 -4.08 2.38 7.78
C LEU A 382 -3.76 3.29 8.96
N GLN A 383 -4.29 4.53 8.99
CA GLN A 383 -4.14 5.42 10.14
C GLN A 383 -4.70 4.77 11.40
N LYS A 384 -5.90 4.18 11.31
CA LYS A 384 -6.51 3.48 12.44
C LYS A 384 -5.67 2.29 12.90
N ASN A 385 -5.12 1.50 11.98
CA ASN A 385 -4.21 0.42 12.33
C ASN A 385 -2.94 0.92 13.06
N HIS A 386 -2.33 1.99 12.53
CA HIS A 386 -1.14 2.64 13.08
C HIS A 386 -1.36 3.14 14.52
N ASP A 387 -2.56 3.66 14.80
CA ASP A 387 -2.87 4.26 16.10
C ASP A 387 -3.30 3.23 17.16
N GLU A 388 -3.96 2.14 16.77
CA GLU A 388 -4.62 1.23 17.71
C GLU A 388 -3.83 -0.06 18.00
N PHE A 389 -3.10 -0.59 17.02
CA PHE A 389 -2.62 -1.98 17.09
C PHE A 389 -1.11 -2.12 17.13
N HIS A 390 -0.68 -3.11 17.91
CA HIS A 390 0.72 -3.52 17.98
C HIS A 390 1.12 -4.29 16.72
N ILE A 391 2.36 -4.14 16.24
CA ILE A 391 2.83 -4.88 15.03
C ILE A 391 2.99 -6.39 15.27
N PHE A 392 3.08 -6.80 16.54
CA PHE A 392 3.04 -8.20 16.95
C PHE A 392 1.70 -8.45 17.64
N TRP A 393 0.85 -9.34 17.13
CA TRP A 393 -0.43 -9.65 17.78
C TRP A 393 -0.32 -10.76 18.82
N ARG A 394 0.77 -11.56 18.78
CA ARG A 394 1.18 -12.52 19.81
C ARG A 394 2.71 -12.57 19.91
N ASP A 395 3.23 -13.14 21.00
CA ASP A 395 4.66 -13.06 21.31
C ASP A 395 5.54 -13.94 20.40
N LEU A 396 5.02 -15.06 19.90
CA LEU A 396 5.77 -15.96 19.03
C LEU A 396 5.27 -15.88 17.58
N ASN A 397 6.09 -15.29 16.71
CA ASN A 397 5.91 -15.28 15.25
C ASN A 397 4.46 -14.93 14.82
N GLY A 398 3.88 -13.88 15.39
CA GLY A 398 2.57 -13.37 14.98
C GLY A 398 2.66 -11.89 14.68
N HIS A 399 2.61 -11.53 13.41
CA HIS A 399 2.73 -10.14 12.92
C HIS A 399 1.37 -9.59 12.49
N ASN A 400 1.16 -8.30 12.71
CA ASN A 400 0.00 -7.58 12.22
C ASN A 400 0.15 -7.39 10.70
N HIS A 401 -0.67 -8.12 9.94
CA HIS A 401 -0.65 -8.08 8.48
C HIS A 401 -1.56 -7.01 7.86
N MET A 402 -2.28 -6.22 8.67
CA MET A 402 -3.30 -5.31 8.18
C MET A 402 -2.72 -4.25 7.23
N ALA A 403 -1.59 -3.62 7.59
CA ALA A 403 -0.90 -2.68 6.71
C ALA A 403 -0.50 -3.33 5.36
N HIS A 404 0.03 -4.56 5.42
CA HIS A 404 0.41 -5.30 4.23
C HIS A 404 -0.79 -5.65 3.35
N SER A 405 -1.87 -6.12 3.96
CA SER A 405 -3.10 -6.53 3.28
C SER A 405 -3.81 -5.35 2.61
N ILE A 406 -3.94 -4.23 3.32
CA ILE A 406 -4.62 -3.02 2.81
C ILE A 406 -3.83 -2.41 1.66
N LEU A 407 -2.53 -2.16 1.82
CA LEU A 407 -1.70 -1.58 0.75
C LEU A 407 -1.62 -2.48 -0.49
N THR A 408 -1.57 -3.79 -0.28
CA THR A 408 -1.55 -4.76 -1.38
C THR A 408 -2.88 -4.79 -2.12
N THR A 409 -4.00 -4.99 -1.43
CA THR A 409 -5.33 -5.02 -2.07
C THR A 409 -5.68 -3.67 -2.71
N PHE A 410 -5.22 -2.57 -2.13
CA PHE A 410 -5.27 -1.25 -2.75
C PHE A 410 -4.51 -1.20 -4.09
N ALA A 411 -3.28 -1.73 -4.16
CA ALA A 411 -2.55 -1.84 -5.42
C ALA A 411 -3.22 -2.78 -6.44
N LEU A 412 -4.01 -3.75 -5.97
CA LEU A 412 -4.88 -4.60 -6.79
C LEU A 412 -6.22 -3.94 -7.15
N SER A 413 -6.36 -2.62 -6.96
CA SER A 413 -7.56 -1.82 -7.31
C SER A 413 -8.82 -2.17 -6.51
N ALA A 414 -8.67 -2.53 -5.23
CA ALA A 414 -9.80 -2.78 -4.34
C ALA A 414 -10.69 -1.52 -4.16
N SER A 415 -12.00 -1.75 -4.13
CA SER A 415 -13.03 -0.77 -3.75
C SER A 415 -12.96 -0.44 -2.26
N PRO A 416 -13.57 0.67 -1.80
CA PRO A 416 -13.65 1.01 -0.37
C PRO A 416 -14.21 -0.11 0.51
N SER A 417 -15.19 -0.88 0.01
CA SER A 417 -15.75 -2.01 0.75
C SER A 417 -14.82 -3.22 0.84
N GLU A 418 -14.01 -3.46 -0.19
CA GLU A 418 -13.02 -4.55 -0.18
C GLU A 418 -11.83 -4.20 0.71
N LEU A 419 -11.41 -2.92 0.75
CA LEU A 419 -10.41 -2.42 1.70
C LEU A 419 -10.92 -2.53 3.15
N GLN A 420 -12.18 -2.14 3.40
CA GLN A 420 -12.79 -2.32 4.72
C GLN A 420 -12.82 -3.79 5.13
N ARG A 421 -13.20 -4.71 4.23
CA ARG A 421 -13.14 -6.15 4.47
C ARG A 421 -11.72 -6.61 4.84
N ALA A 422 -10.72 -6.20 4.05
CA ALA A 422 -9.32 -6.58 4.29
C ALA A 422 -8.81 -6.09 5.65
N TYR A 423 -9.27 -4.92 6.10
CA TYR A 423 -9.04 -4.43 7.47
C TYR A 423 -9.79 -5.29 8.50
N ASP A 424 -11.09 -5.51 8.32
CA ASP A 424 -11.95 -6.23 9.27
C ASP A 424 -11.48 -7.68 9.52
N ASP A 425 -10.92 -8.35 8.50
CA ASP A 425 -10.36 -9.70 8.61
C ASP A 425 -9.21 -9.79 9.62
N GLY A 426 -8.47 -8.70 9.84
CA GLY A 426 -7.35 -8.63 10.77
C GLY A 426 -7.72 -8.20 12.19
N VAL A 427 -8.81 -7.46 12.38
CA VAL A 427 -9.13 -6.76 13.65
C VAL A 427 -9.26 -7.73 14.83
N GLY A 428 -9.95 -8.87 14.64
CA GLY A 428 -10.32 -9.76 15.74
C GLY A 428 -9.16 -10.45 16.47
N VAL A 429 -7.97 -10.45 15.89
CA VAL A 429 -6.76 -11.08 16.46
C VAL A 429 -5.73 -10.08 16.95
N GLN A 430 -5.88 -8.78 16.65
CA GLN A 430 -4.89 -7.78 17.02
C GLN A 430 -4.87 -7.53 18.53
N ARG A 431 -3.70 -7.12 19.04
CA ARG A 431 -3.53 -6.65 20.41
C ARG A 431 -3.33 -5.13 20.42
N PRO A 432 -3.82 -4.43 21.47
CA PRO A 432 -3.60 -3.00 21.60
C PRO A 432 -2.12 -2.67 21.82
N MET A 433 -1.75 -1.43 21.51
CA MET A 433 -0.42 -0.91 21.80
C MET A 433 -0.20 -0.77 23.33
N PRO A 434 0.89 -1.34 23.89
CA PRO A 434 1.27 -1.14 25.30
C PRO A 434 1.52 0.33 25.64
N GLU A 435 1.52 0.65 26.95
CA GLU A 435 1.84 2.00 27.43
C GLU A 435 3.24 2.46 27.03
N LEU A 436 3.35 3.75 26.72
CA LEU A 436 4.60 4.41 26.34
C LEU A 436 5.40 4.82 27.59
N ASP A 437 6.68 4.44 27.64
CA ASP A 437 7.62 4.93 28.65
C ASP A 437 8.50 6.04 28.06
N VAL A 438 8.17 7.29 28.41
CA VAL A 438 8.83 8.49 27.90
C VAL A 438 10.32 8.57 28.29
N GLU A 439 10.71 8.00 29.43
CA GLU A 439 12.11 8.04 29.87
C GLU A 439 12.96 7.03 29.07
N ILE A 440 12.41 5.86 28.75
CA ILE A 440 13.07 4.93 27.83
C ILE A 440 13.25 5.60 26.46
N VAL A 441 12.19 6.21 25.89
CA VAL A 441 12.26 6.88 24.58
C VAL A 441 13.36 7.93 24.52
N LYS A 442 13.47 8.79 25.56
CA LYS A 442 14.55 9.79 25.64
C LYS A 442 15.93 9.14 25.66
N GLY A 443 16.07 8.00 26.36
CA GLY A 443 17.31 7.25 26.43
C GLY A 443 17.74 6.65 25.09
N LEU A 444 16.81 6.33 24.19
CA LEU A 444 17.09 5.72 22.88
C LEU A 444 17.83 6.65 21.91
N ILE A 445 18.04 7.93 22.24
CA ILE A 445 18.91 8.81 21.44
C ILE A 445 20.38 8.36 21.43
N ASP A 446 20.80 7.60 22.46
CA ASP A 446 22.06 6.88 22.47
C ASP A 446 21.88 5.53 21.77
N ASP A 447 22.60 5.33 20.67
CA ASP A 447 22.57 4.09 19.88
C ASP A 447 22.86 2.83 20.74
N LYS A 448 23.61 2.94 21.85
CA LYS A 448 23.81 1.82 22.78
C LYS A 448 22.52 1.35 23.44
N ASN A 449 21.62 2.27 23.76
CA ASN A 449 20.34 1.95 24.37
C ASN A 449 19.38 1.36 23.33
N VAL A 450 19.48 1.77 22.05
CA VAL A 450 18.77 1.11 20.94
C VAL A 450 19.22 -0.33 20.80
N MET A 451 20.54 -0.59 20.83
CA MET A 451 21.07 -1.96 20.77
C MET A 451 20.66 -2.81 21.97
N ALA A 452 20.51 -2.21 23.16
CA ALA A 452 20.13 -2.92 24.38
C ALA A 452 18.69 -3.47 24.36
N ILE A 453 17.83 -2.95 23.48
CA ILE A 453 16.43 -3.41 23.35
C ILE A 453 16.23 -4.36 22.15
N PHE A 454 17.30 -4.80 21.49
CA PHE A 454 17.18 -5.73 20.36
C PHE A 454 16.53 -7.05 20.77
N GLY A 455 15.45 -7.40 20.09
CA GLY A 455 14.67 -8.62 20.36
C GLY A 455 13.70 -8.53 21.53
N GLU A 456 13.57 -7.36 22.16
CA GLU A 456 12.66 -7.15 23.30
C GLU A 456 11.28 -6.69 22.81
N LEU A 457 10.35 -7.63 22.60
CA LEU A 457 9.00 -7.33 22.11
C LEU A 457 8.25 -6.26 22.93
N PRO A 458 8.34 -6.21 24.28
CA PRO A 458 7.69 -5.17 25.07
C PRO A 458 8.16 -3.75 24.76
N GLN A 459 9.34 -3.59 24.14
CA GLN A 459 9.92 -2.29 23.81
C GLN A 459 9.42 -1.70 22.49
N TYR A 460 8.54 -2.41 21.76
CA TYR A 460 8.05 -1.97 20.46
C TYR A 460 7.43 -0.57 20.48
N THR A 461 6.54 -0.24 21.44
CA THR A 461 5.92 1.09 21.53
C THR A 461 6.97 2.19 21.70
N ASN A 462 8.00 1.94 22.53
CA ASN A 462 9.08 2.89 22.79
C ASN A 462 9.96 3.08 21.55
N ALA A 463 10.30 1.97 20.85
CA ALA A 463 11.06 2.02 19.60
C ALA A 463 10.28 2.74 18.49
N LEU A 464 8.97 2.48 18.37
CA LEU A 464 8.09 3.13 17.39
C LEU A 464 8.05 4.64 17.61
N GLU A 465 7.82 5.09 18.84
CA GLU A 465 7.78 6.53 19.14
C GLU A 465 9.15 7.19 18.96
N PHE A 466 10.24 6.49 19.31
CA PHE A 466 11.59 6.96 19.02
C PHE A 466 11.81 7.19 17.52
N PHE A 467 11.54 6.19 16.67
CA PHE A 467 11.72 6.35 15.23
C PHE A 467 10.77 7.38 14.62
N ARG A 468 9.54 7.52 15.14
CA ARG A 468 8.63 8.61 14.77
C ARG A 468 9.26 9.98 15.03
N GLN A 469 9.85 10.20 16.20
CA GLN A 469 10.53 11.45 16.53
C GLN A 469 11.75 11.69 15.64
N GLN A 470 12.57 10.66 15.38
CA GLN A 470 13.71 10.78 14.48
C GLN A 470 13.25 11.17 13.06
N ILE A 471 12.24 10.50 12.52
CA ILE A 471 11.73 10.76 11.16
C ILE A 471 11.10 12.15 11.05
N ASN A 472 10.32 12.56 12.06
CA ASN A 472 9.74 13.90 12.10
C ASN A 472 10.78 15.02 12.16
N THR A 473 11.97 14.72 12.69
CA THR A 473 13.05 15.71 12.86
C THR A 473 13.97 15.75 11.66
N PHE A 474 14.33 14.59 11.10
CA PHE A 474 15.41 14.46 10.12
C PHE A 474 14.95 14.01 8.73
N GLY A 475 13.67 13.64 8.57
CA GLY A 475 13.17 13.01 7.35
C GLY A 475 13.44 11.51 7.31
N TRP A 476 12.55 10.77 6.65
CA TRP A 476 12.58 9.30 6.68
C TRP A 476 13.78 8.70 5.95
N ARG A 477 14.29 9.37 4.89
CA ARG A 477 15.49 8.94 4.16
C ARG A 477 16.74 9.07 5.00
N ALA A 478 16.92 10.19 5.71
CA ALA A 478 18.09 10.39 6.57
C ALA A 478 18.11 9.38 7.72
N VAL A 479 16.94 9.10 8.32
CA VAL A 479 16.82 8.08 9.38
C VAL A 479 17.12 6.69 8.83
N LEU A 480 16.54 6.31 7.68
CA LEU A 480 16.82 5.03 7.07
C LEU A 480 18.29 4.90 6.65
N HIS A 481 18.91 5.97 6.16
CA HIS A 481 20.34 6.00 5.89
C HIS A 481 21.15 5.76 7.16
N LYS A 482 20.90 6.53 8.24
CA LYS A 482 21.58 6.38 9.52
C LYS A 482 21.48 4.95 10.05
N TYR A 483 20.28 4.38 10.08
CA TYR A 483 20.00 3.12 10.77
C TYR A 483 20.03 1.87 9.88
N CYS A 484 20.19 1.97 8.55
CA CYS A 484 20.30 0.79 7.69
C CYS A 484 21.47 0.86 6.70
N PHE A 485 21.89 2.05 6.27
CA PHE A 485 22.79 2.19 5.10
C PHE A 485 24.13 2.88 5.39
N SER A 486 24.31 3.43 6.59
CA SER A 486 25.51 4.18 7.00
C SER A 486 26.75 3.31 7.30
N ARG A 487 26.60 1.98 7.29
CA ARG A 487 27.66 1.00 7.62
C ARG A 487 28.24 1.12 9.04
N THR A 488 27.57 1.84 9.92
CA THR A 488 27.87 1.82 11.37
C THR A 488 27.46 0.47 11.97
N PRO A 489 28.01 0.05 13.12
CA PRO A 489 27.66 -1.23 13.75
C PRO A 489 26.15 -1.39 13.98
N ILE A 490 25.47 -0.33 14.43
CA ILE A 490 24.02 -0.34 14.62
C ILE A 490 23.27 -0.45 13.28
N ALA A 491 23.74 0.24 12.23
CA ALA A 491 23.11 0.21 10.92
C ALA A 491 23.19 -1.18 10.28
N ASP A 492 24.35 -1.81 10.38
CA ASP A 492 24.58 -3.16 9.87
C ASP A 492 23.70 -4.19 10.57
N ILE A 493 23.53 -4.08 11.89
CA ILE A 493 22.65 -4.98 12.65
C ILE A 493 21.18 -4.73 12.31
N ILE A 494 20.70 -3.49 12.28
CA ILE A 494 19.30 -3.19 11.98
C ILE A 494 18.94 -3.60 10.54
N LEU A 495 19.83 -3.35 9.56
CA LEU A 495 19.61 -3.84 8.19
C LEU A 495 19.52 -5.37 8.16
N ALA A 496 20.40 -6.07 8.87
CA ALA A 496 20.39 -7.54 8.89
C ALA A 496 19.11 -8.07 9.58
N ARG A 497 18.62 -7.35 10.60
CA ARG A 497 17.36 -7.64 11.28
C ARG A 497 16.12 -7.36 10.42
N MET A 498 16.24 -6.66 9.29
CA MET A 498 15.13 -6.55 8.33
C MET A 498 14.70 -7.91 7.77
N TYR A 499 15.62 -8.88 7.75
CA TYR A 499 15.42 -10.24 7.25
C TYR A 499 14.90 -11.22 8.32
N GLU A 500 14.70 -10.75 9.56
CA GLU A 500 14.08 -11.54 10.63
C GLU A 500 12.60 -11.85 10.34
N GLY A 501 12.07 -12.86 11.04
CA GLY A 501 10.63 -13.12 11.04
C GLY A 501 10.03 -13.46 9.68
N ALA A 502 10.74 -14.20 8.84
CA ALA A 502 10.34 -14.46 7.44
C ALA A 502 10.12 -13.17 6.64
N HIS A 503 11.08 -12.25 6.70
CA HIS A 503 11.13 -10.98 5.96
C HIS A 503 10.08 -9.93 6.35
N HIS A 504 9.33 -10.09 7.44
CA HIS A 504 8.25 -9.14 7.77
C HIS A 504 8.71 -7.68 7.91
N PRO A 505 9.82 -7.36 8.60
CA PRO A 505 10.30 -5.98 8.66
C PRO A 505 10.75 -5.47 7.28
N PHE A 506 11.38 -6.31 6.45
CA PHE A 506 11.76 -5.96 5.07
C PHE A 506 10.54 -5.71 4.17
N ILE A 507 9.49 -6.52 4.28
CA ILE A 507 8.20 -6.31 3.58
C ILE A 507 7.59 -4.98 4.01
N HIS A 508 7.57 -4.71 5.31
CA HIS A 508 7.01 -3.50 5.87
C HIS A 508 7.81 -2.26 5.43
N LEU A 509 9.15 -2.33 5.43
CA LEU A 509 10.04 -1.32 4.88
C LEU A 509 9.79 -1.07 3.39
N GLY A 510 9.68 -2.15 2.61
CA GLY A 510 9.44 -2.07 1.18
C GLY A 510 8.14 -1.37 0.83
N LEU A 511 7.04 -1.69 1.55
CA LEU A 511 5.77 -0.98 1.44
C LEU A 511 5.89 0.49 1.84
N ALA A 512 6.64 0.79 2.91
CA ALA A 512 6.84 2.16 3.34
C ALA A 512 7.55 3.00 2.28
N VAL A 513 8.60 2.47 1.64
CA VAL A 513 9.32 3.18 0.57
C VAL A 513 8.49 3.27 -0.70
N GLU A 514 7.80 2.19 -1.08
CA GLU A 514 6.97 2.12 -2.28
C GLU A 514 5.85 3.18 -2.28
N PHE A 515 5.14 3.28 -1.16
CA PHE A 515 4.02 4.22 -0.98
C PHE A 515 4.43 5.54 -0.34
N GLN A 516 5.72 5.71 -0.01
CA GLN A 516 6.26 6.88 0.70
C GLN A 516 5.50 7.18 1.99
N LEU A 517 5.44 6.21 2.90
CA LEU A 517 4.71 6.28 4.17
C LEU A 517 5.68 6.31 5.36
N PRO A 518 6.03 7.50 5.89
CA PRO A 518 6.95 7.65 7.03
C PRO A 518 6.50 6.93 8.30
N SER A 519 5.19 6.84 8.52
CA SER A 519 4.57 6.09 9.63
C SER A 519 4.85 4.59 9.58
N ILE A 520 4.62 3.98 8.41
CA ILE A 520 4.93 2.58 8.14
C ILE A 520 6.46 2.35 8.17
N LEU A 521 7.27 3.33 7.78
CA LEU A 521 8.74 3.22 7.90
C LEU A 521 9.18 3.15 9.37
N ALA A 522 8.57 3.96 10.24
CA ALA A 522 8.83 3.90 11.68
C ALA A 522 8.45 2.53 12.27
N GLU A 523 7.30 1.98 11.85
CA GLU A 523 6.86 0.64 12.22
C GLU A 523 7.87 -0.43 11.77
N ALA A 524 8.40 -0.34 10.54
CA ALA A 524 9.39 -1.30 10.02
C ALA A 524 10.68 -1.31 10.86
N LEU A 525 11.20 -0.12 11.18
CA LEU A 525 12.41 0.02 12.01
C LEU A 525 12.17 -0.51 13.43
N ALA A 526 11.05 -0.14 14.06
CA ALA A 526 10.68 -0.63 15.37
C ALA A 526 10.48 -2.16 15.39
N GLN A 527 9.87 -2.70 14.33
CA GLN A 527 9.70 -4.15 14.16
C GLN A 527 11.07 -4.85 14.04
N ALA A 528 11.97 -4.35 13.20
CA ALA A 528 13.31 -4.92 13.06
C ALA A 528 14.08 -4.91 14.40
N VAL A 529 14.03 -3.80 15.14
CA VAL A 529 14.66 -3.68 16.47
C VAL A 529 14.07 -4.70 17.44
N CYS A 530 12.75 -4.85 17.52
CA CYS A 530 12.10 -5.65 18.58
C CYS A 530 11.86 -7.13 18.21
N HIS A 531 12.10 -7.53 16.95
CA HIS A 531 11.82 -8.90 16.50
C HIS A 531 12.62 -9.97 17.27
N PRO A 532 12.03 -11.09 17.72
CA PRO A 532 12.80 -12.18 18.32
C PRO A 532 13.93 -12.67 17.43
N TYR A 533 15.03 -13.07 18.05
CA TYR A 533 16.29 -13.40 17.38
C TYR A 533 16.29 -14.81 16.76
N SER A 534 16.59 -14.93 15.46
CA SER A 534 16.70 -16.22 14.76
C SER A 534 18.12 -16.67 14.46
N GLY A 535 19.11 -15.77 14.56
CA GLY A 535 20.49 -16.02 14.11
C GLY A 535 20.78 -15.52 12.68
N ILE A 536 19.76 -15.12 11.92
CA ILE A 536 19.94 -14.56 10.56
C ILE A 536 20.88 -13.35 10.56
N PRO A 537 20.77 -12.38 11.49
CA PRO A 537 21.66 -11.21 11.50
C PRO A 537 23.15 -11.58 11.58
N ASP A 538 23.53 -12.45 12.52
CA ASP A 538 24.92 -12.92 12.62
C ASP A 538 25.36 -13.67 11.37
N CYS A 539 24.47 -14.50 10.81
CA CYS A 539 24.76 -15.24 9.58
C CYS A 539 25.07 -14.28 8.42
N LEU A 540 24.23 -13.27 8.20
CA LEU A 540 24.42 -12.31 7.10
C LEU A 540 25.71 -11.49 7.28
N LEU A 541 25.99 -11.01 8.48
CA LEU A 541 27.23 -10.30 8.78
C LEU A 541 28.47 -11.21 8.57
N GLN A 542 28.38 -12.48 8.98
CA GLN A 542 29.44 -13.46 8.73
C GLN A 542 29.61 -13.77 7.23
N THR A 543 28.52 -13.88 6.46
CA THR A 543 28.61 -14.06 5.01
C THR A 543 29.32 -12.89 4.32
N ASP A 544 29.14 -11.66 4.80
CA ASP A 544 29.87 -10.50 4.27
C ASP A 544 31.37 -10.59 4.52
N VAL A 545 31.78 -11.15 5.67
CA VAL A 545 33.20 -11.37 5.99
C VAL A 545 33.78 -12.47 5.10
N GLU A 546 33.11 -13.62 5.01
CA GLU A 546 33.56 -14.75 4.19
C GLU A 546 33.60 -14.40 2.70
N ALA A 547 32.57 -13.70 2.20
CA ALA A 547 32.50 -13.24 0.82
C ALA A 547 33.73 -12.41 0.41
N ARG A 548 34.26 -11.56 1.30
CA ARG A 548 35.45 -10.73 1.02
C ARG A 548 36.73 -11.54 0.84
N THR A 549 36.76 -12.77 1.34
CA THR A 549 37.92 -13.67 1.25
C THR A 549 37.91 -14.57 0.01
N LEU A 550 36.79 -14.62 -0.72
CA LEU A 550 36.65 -15.37 -1.97
C LEU A 550 37.26 -14.58 -3.15
N GLU A 551 37.96 -15.28 -4.06
CA GLU A 551 38.58 -14.66 -5.24
C GLU A 551 37.54 -14.01 -6.16
N ILE A 552 37.78 -12.74 -6.52
CA ILE A 552 36.88 -11.87 -7.30
C ILE A 552 36.61 -12.41 -8.72
N GLU A 553 37.47 -13.27 -9.26
CA GLU A 553 37.43 -13.77 -10.65
C GLU A 553 36.64 -15.10 -10.82
N THR A 554 36.03 -15.62 -9.77
CA THR A 554 35.23 -16.86 -9.87
C THR A 554 33.93 -16.59 -10.64
N PRO A 555 33.60 -17.34 -11.71
CA PRO A 555 32.34 -17.18 -12.44
C PRO A 555 31.14 -17.24 -11.49
N HIS A 556 30.20 -16.32 -11.64
CA HIS A 556 28.99 -16.27 -10.81
C HIS A 556 28.18 -17.55 -10.95
N LYS A 557 27.97 -18.24 -9.82
CA LYS A 557 27.03 -19.36 -9.74
C LYS A 557 25.60 -18.82 -9.61
N PRO A 558 24.66 -19.27 -10.45
CA PRO A 558 23.25 -18.96 -10.27
C PRO A 558 22.74 -19.42 -8.89
N LEU A 559 21.80 -18.68 -8.30
CA LEU A 559 21.16 -19.01 -7.02
C LEU A 559 20.54 -20.41 -7.05
N LEU A 560 20.03 -20.82 -8.23
CA LEU A 560 19.47 -22.14 -8.42
C LEU A 560 20.49 -23.28 -8.24
N GLU A 561 21.76 -23.04 -8.57
CA GLU A 561 22.83 -24.01 -8.31
C GLU A 561 23.11 -24.12 -6.81
N LEU A 562 23.06 -23.02 -6.07
CA LEU A 562 23.23 -23.04 -4.62
C LEU A 562 22.10 -23.82 -3.92
N TYR A 563 20.85 -23.74 -4.40
CA TYR A 563 19.78 -24.62 -3.90
C TYR A 563 20.06 -26.11 -4.17
N LYS A 564 20.65 -26.45 -5.32
CA LYS A 564 21.04 -27.83 -5.63
C LYS A 564 22.19 -28.29 -4.74
N GLU A 565 23.21 -27.46 -4.55
CA GLU A 565 24.35 -27.75 -3.67
C GLU A 565 23.90 -27.93 -2.21
N ALA A 566 23.00 -27.07 -1.71
CA ALA A 566 22.39 -27.20 -0.39
C ALA A 566 21.65 -28.54 -0.22
N ARG A 567 20.97 -29.03 -1.27
CA ARG A 567 20.27 -30.33 -1.27
C ARG A 567 21.24 -31.53 -1.31
N THR A 568 22.46 -31.35 -1.80
CA THR A 568 23.47 -32.42 -1.82
C THR A 568 24.37 -32.44 -0.57
N SER A 569 24.32 -31.40 0.26
CA SER A 569 25.07 -31.34 1.51
C SER A 569 24.32 -32.06 2.63
N GLU A 570 24.88 -33.17 3.13
CA GLU A 570 24.30 -33.93 4.25
C GLU A 570 24.10 -33.04 5.48
N SER A 571 25.06 -32.16 5.77
CA SER A 571 24.99 -31.22 6.90
C SER A 571 23.83 -30.23 6.76
N ILE A 572 23.61 -29.67 5.57
CA ILE A 572 22.55 -28.68 5.35
C ILE A 572 21.17 -29.36 5.34
N VAL A 573 21.03 -30.48 4.62
CA VAL A 573 19.76 -31.23 4.52
C VAL A 573 19.28 -31.74 5.87
N HIS A 574 20.20 -32.24 6.71
CA HIS A 574 19.87 -32.73 8.04
C HIS A 574 19.98 -31.67 9.13
N GLY A 575 20.15 -30.40 8.75
CA GLY A 575 20.18 -29.27 9.67
C GLY A 575 18.86 -29.06 10.38
N ALA A 576 17.82 -28.75 9.61
CA ALA A 576 16.49 -28.49 10.14
C ALA A 576 15.70 -29.79 10.34
N HIS A 577 15.02 -29.91 11.49
CA HIS A 577 14.16 -31.04 11.82
C HIS A 577 12.70 -30.62 11.92
N TRP A 578 11.78 -31.56 11.73
CA TRP A 578 10.35 -31.27 11.88
C TRP A 578 10.01 -30.87 13.31
N GLU A 579 10.65 -31.52 14.29
CA GLU A 579 10.44 -31.36 15.72
C GLU A 579 10.91 -30.01 16.27
N ASP A 580 11.74 -29.26 15.54
CA ASP A 580 12.13 -27.89 15.93
C ASP A 580 10.94 -26.92 15.88
N GLY A 581 9.84 -27.31 15.22
CA GLY A 581 8.60 -26.53 15.14
C GLY A 581 8.84 -25.12 14.57
N PRO A 582 8.49 -24.04 15.29
CA PRO A 582 8.71 -22.68 14.83
C PRO A 582 10.19 -22.23 14.86
N PHE A 583 11.09 -23.04 15.42
CA PHE A 583 12.51 -22.70 15.60
C PHE A 583 13.45 -23.38 14.59
N LYS A 584 12.93 -23.96 13.50
CA LYS A 584 13.71 -24.60 12.42
C LYS A 584 14.88 -23.77 11.91
N MET A 585 14.70 -22.45 11.80
CA MET A 585 15.78 -21.53 11.41
C MET A 585 16.86 -21.45 12.49
N ARG A 586 16.47 -21.13 13.74
CA ARG A 586 17.39 -20.87 14.86
C ARG A 586 18.11 -22.12 15.33
N ASP A 587 17.35 -23.18 15.61
CA ASP A 587 17.87 -24.39 16.24
C ASP A 587 18.33 -25.42 15.18
N GLY A 588 17.75 -25.36 13.99
CA GLY A 588 18.08 -26.22 12.85
C GLY A 588 19.14 -25.62 11.95
N THR A 589 18.73 -24.89 10.91
CA THR A 589 19.62 -24.36 9.86
C THR A 589 20.82 -23.59 10.42
N LEU A 590 20.59 -22.67 11.36
CA LEU A 590 21.63 -21.83 11.96
C LEU A 590 22.15 -22.35 13.30
N GLY A 591 21.55 -23.42 13.85
CA GLY A 591 22.00 -24.06 15.07
C GLY A 591 22.95 -25.23 14.80
N ARG A 592 22.63 -26.05 13.80
CA ARG A 592 23.33 -27.31 13.47
C ARG A 592 24.14 -27.24 12.19
N SER A 593 23.75 -26.40 11.22
CA SER A 593 24.41 -26.34 9.91
C SER A 593 25.03 -24.97 9.59
N LYS A 594 25.19 -24.11 10.61
CA LYS A 594 25.59 -22.70 10.45
C LYS A 594 26.83 -22.53 9.59
N ALA A 595 27.90 -23.27 9.86
CA ALA A 595 29.16 -23.13 9.14
C ALA A 595 28.97 -23.40 7.64
N ASP A 596 28.42 -24.57 7.29
CA ASP A 596 28.29 -25.00 5.90
C ASP A 596 27.29 -24.12 5.12
N ILE A 597 26.15 -23.74 5.73
CA ILE A 597 25.17 -22.88 5.05
C ILE A 597 25.68 -21.44 4.91
N THR A 598 26.45 -20.93 5.88
CA THR A 598 27.07 -19.59 5.80
C THR A 598 28.09 -19.56 4.67
N SER A 599 28.99 -20.54 4.61
CA SER A 599 30.00 -20.60 3.56
C SER A 599 29.38 -20.79 2.17
N LEU A 600 28.33 -21.61 2.04
CA LEU A 600 27.59 -21.72 0.78
C LEU A 600 26.92 -20.40 0.40
N ALA A 601 26.22 -19.74 1.33
CA ALA A 601 25.54 -18.47 1.10
C ALA A 601 26.52 -17.34 0.72
N ALA A 602 27.72 -17.31 1.31
CA ALA A 602 28.76 -16.32 1.00
C ALA A 602 29.24 -16.38 -0.46
N THR A 603 29.05 -17.52 -1.14
CA THR A 603 29.39 -17.65 -2.57
C THR A 603 28.42 -16.91 -3.50
N TYR A 604 27.20 -16.59 -3.06
CA TYR A 604 26.32 -15.72 -3.83
C TYR A 604 26.80 -14.27 -3.75
N ARG A 605 27.27 -13.78 -4.91
CA ARG A 605 27.85 -12.46 -5.09
C ARG A 605 27.18 -11.74 -6.25
N VAL A 606 27.07 -10.43 -6.16
CA VAL A 606 26.51 -9.59 -7.22
C VAL A 606 27.55 -8.57 -7.66
N HIS A 607 27.94 -8.60 -8.94
CA HIS A 607 28.72 -7.52 -9.51
C HIS A 607 27.85 -6.26 -9.71
N PRO A 608 28.36 -5.04 -9.44
CA PRO A 608 27.55 -3.83 -9.53
C PRO A 608 26.90 -3.59 -10.90
N HIS A 609 27.53 -4.02 -12.00
CA HIS A 609 27.00 -3.90 -13.35
C HIS A 609 25.91 -4.93 -13.69
N GLU A 610 25.75 -5.98 -12.87
CA GLU A 610 24.72 -7.02 -13.02
C GLU A 610 23.55 -6.83 -12.03
N LEU A 611 23.51 -5.73 -11.28
CA LEU A 611 22.57 -5.53 -10.17
C LEU A 611 21.11 -5.86 -10.54
N GLU A 612 20.63 -5.35 -11.67
CA GLU A 612 19.25 -5.58 -12.13
C GLU A 612 19.00 -7.03 -12.54
N LEU A 613 19.95 -7.65 -13.25
CA LEU A 613 19.91 -9.05 -13.65
C LEU A 613 19.84 -9.96 -12.42
N ARG A 614 20.69 -9.71 -11.42
CA ARG A 614 20.74 -10.52 -10.19
C ARG A 614 19.52 -10.30 -9.29
N ALA A 615 19.00 -9.07 -9.22
CA ALA A 615 17.72 -8.84 -8.56
C ALA A 615 16.58 -9.62 -9.25
N ALA A 616 16.52 -9.60 -10.59
CA ALA A 616 15.54 -10.36 -11.36
C ALA A 616 15.71 -11.88 -11.19
N GLU A 617 16.95 -12.37 -11.09
CA GLU A 617 17.26 -13.78 -10.78
C GLU A 617 16.70 -14.19 -9.42
N VAL A 618 16.93 -13.41 -8.36
CA VAL A 618 16.42 -13.69 -7.00
C VAL A 618 14.90 -13.71 -6.99
N ILE A 619 14.26 -12.76 -7.69
CA ILE A 619 12.80 -12.69 -7.85
C ILE A 619 12.28 -13.95 -8.57
N ASN A 620 12.92 -14.36 -9.67
CA ASN A 620 12.55 -15.55 -10.44
C ASN A 620 12.68 -16.82 -9.60
N CYS A 621 13.82 -16.98 -8.92
CA CYS A 621 14.11 -18.12 -8.07
C CYS A 621 13.13 -18.23 -6.90
N SER A 622 12.76 -17.10 -6.27
CA SER A 622 11.75 -17.08 -5.21
C SER A 622 10.42 -17.68 -5.68
N ALA A 623 9.93 -17.24 -6.84
CA ALA A 623 8.68 -17.73 -7.43
C ALA A 623 8.81 -19.20 -7.87
N TYR A 624 9.95 -19.54 -8.48
CA TYR A 624 10.22 -20.89 -8.96
C TYR A 624 10.14 -21.90 -7.82
N ILE A 625 10.90 -21.70 -6.74
CA ILE A 625 10.91 -22.62 -5.61
C ILE A 625 9.53 -22.71 -4.94
N ALA A 626 8.82 -21.58 -4.78
CA ALA A 626 7.49 -21.58 -4.17
C ALA A 626 6.45 -22.43 -4.94
N GLY A 627 6.53 -22.45 -6.27
CA GLY A 627 5.61 -23.21 -7.12
C GLY A 627 6.08 -24.64 -7.43
N ALA A 628 7.37 -24.84 -7.65
CA ALA A 628 7.94 -26.07 -8.15
C ALA A 628 8.21 -27.11 -7.06
N ALA A 629 8.30 -26.71 -5.79
CA ALA A 629 8.48 -27.60 -4.64
C ALA A 629 7.20 -28.36 -4.29
N GLN A 630 6.82 -29.34 -5.13
CA GLN A 630 5.62 -30.17 -4.95
C GLN A 630 5.95 -31.61 -4.59
N ARG A 631 4.93 -32.38 -4.18
CA ARG A 631 5.04 -33.81 -3.88
C ARG A 631 4.13 -34.63 -4.78
N ALA A 632 4.71 -35.57 -5.53
CA ALA A 632 4.06 -36.25 -6.66
C ALA A 632 2.72 -36.95 -6.40
N ASN A 633 2.39 -37.27 -5.14
CA ASN A 633 1.16 -37.96 -4.73
C ASN A 633 0.25 -37.10 -3.83
N LYS A 634 0.43 -35.78 -3.85
CA LYS A 634 -0.31 -34.83 -3.02
C LYS A 634 -0.92 -33.75 -3.89
N SER A 635 -2.04 -33.18 -3.45
CA SER A 635 -2.59 -31.99 -4.08
C SER A 635 -1.56 -30.85 -4.05
N PRO A 636 -1.42 -30.07 -5.14
CA PRO A 636 -0.49 -28.94 -5.17
C PRO A 636 -0.72 -27.97 -4.02
N LYS A 637 0.38 -27.48 -3.43
CA LYS A 637 0.38 -26.53 -2.31
C LYS A 637 1.59 -25.62 -2.39
N ILE A 638 1.44 -24.40 -1.88
CA ILE A 638 2.54 -23.46 -1.74
C ILE A 638 3.10 -23.55 -0.32
N ASP A 639 4.43 -23.53 -0.21
CA ASP A 639 5.12 -23.50 1.07
C ASP A 639 4.93 -22.15 1.77
N PHE A 640 4.63 -22.19 3.07
CA PHE A 640 4.38 -21.01 3.87
C PHE A 640 5.57 -20.05 3.89
N PHE A 641 6.80 -20.54 3.99
CA PHE A 641 8.00 -19.69 4.04
C PHE A 641 8.45 -19.27 2.64
N HIS A 642 8.35 -20.15 1.62
CA HIS A 642 8.69 -19.74 0.25
C HIS A 642 7.71 -18.70 -0.30
N MET A 643 6.45 -18.71 0.13
CA MET A 643 5.51 -17.63 -0.14
C MET A 643 6.01 -16.28 0.42
N HIS A 644 6.68 -16.26 1.58
CA HIS A 644 7.33 -15.04 2.09
C HIS A 644 8.53 -14.60 1.25
N ASN A 645 9.31 -15.55 0.72
CA ASN A 645 10.41 -15.22 -0.21
C ASN A 645 9.86 -14.50 -1.46
N VAL A 646 8.71 -14.94 -1.99
CA VAL A 646 8.02 -14.30 -3.12
C VAL A 646 7.44 -12.94 -2.75
N THR A 647 6.68 -12.86 -1.66
CA THR A 647 5.99 -11.61 -1.27
C THR A 647 6.95 -10.49 -0.89
N SER A 648 8.16 -10.83 -0.43
CA SER A 648 9.22 -9.86 -0.14
C SER A 648 10.08 -9.49 -1.37
N SER A 649 10.09 -10.30 -2.43
CA SER A 649 11.00 -10.10 -3.56
C SER A 649 10.66 -8.86 -4.40
N ILE A 650 9.38 -8.48 -4.48
CA ILE A 650 8.92 -7.26 -5.17
C ILE A 650 9.63 -5.99 -4.66
N PHE A 651 10.02 -5.96 -3.39
CA PHE A 651 10.64 -4.78 -2.79
C PHE A 651 12.13 -4.63 -3.14
N LEU A 652 12.78 -5.67 -3.68
CA LEU A 652 14.09 -5.48 -4.32
C LEU A 652 13.95 -4.47 -5.46
N THR A 653 12.91 -4.57 -6.28
CA THR A 653 12.67 -3.65 -7.39
C THR A 653 12.45 -2.22 -6.92
N VAL A 654 11.69 -2.05 -5.84
CA VAL A 654 11.43 -0.73 -5.25
C VAL A 654 12.75 -0.11 -4.75
N LEU A 655 13.53 -0.87 -3.97
CA LEU A 655 14.71 -0.34 -3.28
C LEU A 655 15.91 -0.14 -4.21
N ILE A 656 16.15 -1.04 -5.17
CA ILE A 656 17.31 -0.89 -6.08
C ILE A 656 17.11 0.21 -7.12
N GLN A 657 15.86 0.56 -7.45
CA GLN A 657 15.55 1.63 -8.39
C GLN A 657 15.63 3.02 -7.74
N ASP A 658 15.60 3.12 -6.41
CA ASP A 658 15.60 4.41 -5.74
C ASP A 658 17.00 5.05 -5.80
N PRO A 659 17.20 6.20 -6.47
CA PRO A 659 18.53 6.77 -6.71
C PRO A 659 19.28 7.20 -5.44
N TRP A 660 18.61 7.36 -4.29
CA TRP A 660 19.28 7.81 -3.06
C TRP A 660 20.02 6.70 -2.31
N ILE A 661 19.67 5.44 -2.55
CA ILE A 661 20.38 4.31 -1.96
C ILE A 661 21.67 4.09 -2.75
N SER A 662 22.82 4.05 -2.07
CA SER A 662 24.10 3.83 -2.73
C SER A 662 24.16 2.47 -3.43
N LEU A 663 24.92 2.39 -4.52
CA LEU A 663 25.08 1.16 -5.31
C LEU A 663 25.57 -0.02 -4.44
N GLU A 664 26.47 0.24 -3.49
CA GLU A 664 26.97 -0.79 -2.56
C GLU A 664 25.86 -1.35 -1.67
N ASN A 665 24.99 -0.50 -1.13
CA ASN A 665 23.87 -0.95 -0.31
C ASN A 665 22.82 -1.70 -1.16
N LYS A 666 22.60 -1.29 -2.41
CA LYS A 666 21.73 -2.01 -3.35
C LYS A 666 22.24 -3.43 -3.63
N VAL A 667 23.53 -3.56 -3.94
CA VAL A 667 24.20 -4.86 -4.14
C VAL A 667 24.06 -5.73 -2.90
N ARG A 668 24.36 -5.18 -1.72
CA ARG A 668 24.27 -5.91 -0.45
C ARG A 668 22.84 -6.40 -0.16
N MET A 669 21.82 -5.59 -0.41
CA MET A 669 20.41 -6.00 -0.21
C MET A 669 20.00 -7.16 -1.12
N VAL A 670 20.44 -7.16 -2.39
CA VAL A 670 20.18 -8.27 -3.33
C VAL A 670 20.91 -9.54 -2.86
N GLU A 671 22.19 -9.43 -2.50
CA GLU A 671 22.96 -10.54 -1.95
C GLU A 671 22.30 -11.10 -0.68
N TRP A 672 21.95 -10.26 0.29
CA TRP A 672 21.35 -10.68 1.55
C TRP A 672 19.96 -11.29 1.37
N LYS A 673 19.18 -10.80 0.40
CA LYS A 673 17.91 -11.43 0.05
C LYS A 673 18.11 -12.83 -0.51
N ALA A 674 19.01 -13.00 -1.48
CA ALA A 674 19.34 -14.31 -2.05
C ALA A 674 19.85 -15.30 -0.98
N ARG A 675 20.76 -14.84 -0.12
CA ARG A 675 21.31 -15.62 0.98
C ARG A 675 20.23 -16.05 1.96
N THR A 676 19.34 -15.13 2.35
CA THR A 676 18.24 -15.45 3.27
C THR A 676 17.23 -16.43 2.64
N ASP A 677 16.95 -16.31 1.34
CA ASP A 677 16.09 -17.27 0.63
C ASP A 677 16.69 -18.68 0.64
N LEU A 678 18.02 -18.80 0.50
CA LEU A 678 18.77 -20.04 0.68
C LEU A 678 18.68 -20.59 2.11
N LEU A 679 18.76 -19.73 3.13
CA LEU A 679 18.53 -20.15 4.52
C LEU A 679 17.12 -20.71 4.70
N TRP A 680 16.10 -20.06 4.16
CA TRP A 680 14.71 -20.55 4.24
C TRP A 680 14.48 -21.83 3.44
N TYR A 681 15.15 -21.99 2.30
CA TYR A 681 15.15 -23.26 1.56
C TYR A 681 15.70 -24.43 2.41
N ALA A 682 16.81 -24.21 3.11
CA ALA A 682 17.34 -25.18 4.06
C ALA A 682 16.38 -25.43 5.24
N ALA A 683 15.82 -24.37 5.83
CA ALA A 683 14.87 -24.47 6.94
C ALA A 683 13.57 -25.19 6.57
N CYS A 684 13.20 -25.20 5.29
CA CYS A 684 12.05 -25.93 4.76
C CYS A 684 12.37 -27.38 4.35
N GLY A 685 13.59 -27.87 4.58
CA GLY A 685 14.00 -29.25 4.34
C GLY A 685 14.50 -29.52 2.91
N CYS A 686 15.01 -28.50 2.21
CA CYS A 686 15.65 -28.62 0.90
C CYS A 686 14.80 -29.39 -0.13
N ALA A 687 13.54 -29.00 -0.32
CA ALA A 687 12.57 -29.72 -1.16
C ALA A 687 13.04 -29.90 -2.62
N GLU A 688 12.57 -30.98 -3.26
CA GLU A 688 12.84 -31.21 -4.68
C GLU A 688 11.93 -30.28 -5.49
N PHE A 689 12.43 -29.70 -6.58
CA PHE A 689 11.67 -28.73 -7.38
C PHE A 689 11.70 -29.07 -8.87
N ASP A 690 10.54 -29.00 -9.51
CA ASP A 690 10.38 -29.20 -10.96
C ASP A 690 9.40 -28.17 -11.54
N ILE A 691 9.84 -27.40 -12.54
CA ILE A 691 9.03 -26.41 -13.24
C ILE A 691 7.79 -27.01 -13.92
N GLN A 692 7.82 -28.31 -14.24
CA GLN A 692 6.68 -29.01 -14.80
C GLN A 692 5.48 -29.07 -13.85
N GLU A 693 5.69 -28.94 -12.54
CA GLU A 693 4.60 -28.88 -11.56
C GLU A 693 3.79 -27.57 -11.69
N VAL A 694 4.44 -26.49 -12.15
CA VAL A 694 3.77 -25.22 -12.47
C VAL A 694 3.22 -25.25 -13.89
N ASN A 695 4.05 -25.59 -14.88
CA ASN A 695 3.67 -25.54 -16.30
C ASN A 695 2.46 -26.41 -16.66
N ASN A 696 2.35 -27.58 -16.01
CA ASN A 696 1.27 -28.54 -16.25
C ASN A 696 0.09 -28.38 -15.28
N TYR A 697 0.15 -27.39 -14.37
CA TYR A 697 -0.92 -27.15 -13.42
C TYR A 697 -2.24 -26.83 -14.14
N GLN A 698 -3.27 -27.61 -13.81
CA GLN A 698 -4.62 -27.40 -14.32
C GLN A 698 -5.40 -26.56 -13.31
N ALA A 699 -5.63 -25.30 -13.64
CA ALA A 699 -6.42 -24.39 -12.82
C ALA A 699 -7.83 -24.94 -12.60
N GLY A 700 -8.30 -24.88 -11.36
CA GLY A 700 -9.63 -25.32 -10.95
C GLY A 700 -10.61 -24.13 -11.00
N PRO A 701 -11.02 -23.56 -9.85
CA PRO A 701 -11.94 -22.42 -9.80
C PRO A 701 -11.49 -21.20 -10.60
N SER A 702 -10.19 -20.95 -10.72
CA SER A 702 -9.63 -19.84 -11.51
C SER A 702 -9.41 -20.15 -12.98
N SER A 703 -9.90 -21.30 -13.47
CA SER A 703 -9.84 -21.65 -14.89
C SER A 703 -10.48 -20.54 -15.74
N GLY A 704 -9.71 -20.01 -16.69
CA GLY A 704 -10.14 -18.90 -17.56
C GLY A 704 -9.96 -17.49 -16.99
N MET A 705 -9.55 -17.32 -15.72
CA MET A 705 -9.33 -15.98 -15.13
C MET A 705 -8.00 -15.38 -15.60
N GLY A 706 -8.01 -14.27 -16.33
CA GLY A 706 -6.80 -13.47 -16.56
C GLY A 706 -6.34 -12.76 -15.28
N TRP A 707 -5.28 -11.94 -15.37
CA TRP A 707 -4.81 -11.16 -14.22
C TRP A 707 -5.91 -10.27 -13.63
N SER A 708 -6.75 -9.67 -14.47
CA SER A 708 -7.85 -8.81 -14.02
C SER A 708 -8.93 -9.54 -13.25
N GLU A 709 -9.40 -10.67 -13.78
CA GLU A 709 -10.41 -11.49 -13.09
C GLU A 709 -9.84 -12.08 -11.79
N LEU A 710 -8.56 -12.47 -11.80
CA LEU A 710 -7.90 -13.00 -10.61
C LEU A 710 -7.73 -11.94 -9.52
N TYR A 711 -7.40 -10.69 -9.86
CA TYR A 711 -7.29 -9.60 -8.90
C TYR A 711 -8.61 -9.34 -8.19
N HIS A 712 -9.71 -9.28 -8.94
CA HIS A 712 -11.03 -9.12 -8.35
C HIS A 712 -11.39 -10.31 -7.45
N ALA A 713 -11.12 -11.54 -7.89
CA ALA A 713 -11.38 -12.75 -7.11
C ALA A 713 -10.57 -12.78 -5.79
N VAL A 714 -9.32 -12.30 -5.82
CA VAL A 714 -8.46 -12.22 -4.64
C VAL A 714 -8.87 -11.08 -3.70
N ASN A 715 -9.31 -9.93 -4.22
CA ASN A 715 -9.78 -8.79 -3.42
C ASN A 715 -11.05 -9.07 -2.59
N ILE A 716 -11.82 -10.10 -2.95
CA ILE A 716 -13.01 -10.51 -2.18
C ILE A 716 -12.76 -11.73 -1.27
N MET A 717 -11.54 -12.29 -1.31
CA MET A 717 -11.19 -13.48 -0.53
C MET A 717 -10.83 -13.11 0.91
N HIS A 718 -11.48 -13.77 1.87
CA HIS A 718 -11.17 -13.65 3.29
C HIS A 718 -9.86 -14.39 3.63
N ASP A 719 -8.81 -13.61 3.84
CA ASP A 719 -7.44 -14.01 4.12
C ASP A 719 -6.73 -12.84 4.80
N ASP A 720 -5.68 -13.09 5.55
CA ASP A 720 -4.81 -12.06 6.13
C ASP A 720 -3.88 -11.39 5.08
N GLY A 721 -4.27 -11.48 3.81
CA GLY A 721 -3.63 -10.84 2.66
C GLY A 721 -2.50 -11.64 2.02
N HIS A 722 -2.15 -12.85 2.48
CA HIS A 722 -1.05 -13.64 1.90
C HIS A 722 -1.22 -13.92 0.43
N VAL A 723 -2.39 -14.39 0.00
CA VAL A 723 -2.60 -14.68 -1.43
C VAL A 723 -2.57 -13.40 -2.26
N ALA A 724 -3.14 -12.31 -1.76
CA ALA A 724 -3.07 -11.00 -2.42
C ALA A 724 -1.62 -10.54 -2.59
N LYS A 725 -0.80 -10.65 -1.54
CA LYS A 725 0.64 -10.30 -1.58
C LYS A 725 1.35 -11.16 -2.61
N PHE A 726 1.07 -12.46 -2.64
CA PHE A 726 1.73 -13.42 -3.52
C PHE A 726 1.37 -13.17 -4.98
N VAL A 727 0.08 -13.01 -5.29
CA VAL A 727 -0.41 -12.71 -6.65
C VAL A 727 0.14 -11.38 -7.16
N ARG A 728 0.15 -10.34 -6.32
CA ARG A 728 0.75 -9.02 -6.65
C ARG A 728 2.24 -9.15 -6.98
N ALA A 729 2.99 -9.85 -6.14
CA ALA A 729 4.42 -10.06 -6.34
C ALA A 729 4.71 -10.82 -7.64
N LEU A 730 3.93 -11.84 -7.99
CA LEU A 730 4.08 -12.58 -9.25
C LEU A 730 3.80 -11.74 -10.49
N LYS A 731 2.76 -10.89 -10.48
CA LYS A 731 2.51 -10.00 -11.61
C LYS A 731 3.65 -9.01 -11.82
N SER A 732 4.18 -8.45 -10.73
CA SER A 732 5.34 -7.57 -10.79
C SER A 732 6.56 -8.32 -11.31
N ALA A 733 6.81 -9.53 -10.78
CA ALA A 733 7.93 -10.38 -11.18
C ALA A 733 7.90 -10.73 -12.67
N GLU A 734 6.72 -11.03 -13.24
CA GLU A 734 6.54 -11.23 -14.68
C GLU A 734 7.09 -10.04 -15.49
N ASP A 735 6.76 -8.81 -15.09
CA ASP A 735 7.19 -7.61 -15.83
C ASP A 735 8.69 -7.34 -15.68
N ILE A 736 9.24 -7.57 -14.48
CA ILE A 736 10.64 -7.33 -14.14
C ILE A 736 11.57 -8.36 -14.77
N CYS A 737 11.18 -9.64 -14.76
CA CYS A 737 12.03 -10.72 -15.25
C CYS A 737 12.03 -10.81 -16.79
N LYS A 738 10.95 -10.36 -17.45
CA LYS A 738 10.77 -10.49 -18.91
C LYS A 738 11.97 -10.08 -19.77
N PRO A 739 12.71 -8.98 -19.51
CA PRO A 739 13.88 -8.60 -20.30
C PRO A 739 15.06 -9.58 -20.19
N PHE A 740 15.09 -10.40 -19.14
CA PHE A 740 16.20 -11.28 -18.78
C PHE A 740 15.93 -12.76 -19.05
N GLU A 741 14.67 -13.17 -19.27
CA GLU A 741 14.26 -14.58 -19.46
C GLU A 741 15.03 -15.30 -20.59
N GLU A 742 15.45 -14.57 -21.63
CA GLU A 742 16.23 -15.13 -22.76
C GLU A 742 17.75 -15.01 -22.58
N GLN A 743 18.21 -14.15 -21.66
CA GLN A 743 19.63 -13.87 -21.46
C GLN A 743 20.34 -14.98 -20.68
N ASP A 744 19.66 -15.54 -19.67
CA ASP A 744 20.15 -16.67 -18.88
C ASP A 744 19.05 -17.72 -18.64
N PRO A 745 18.76 -18.59 -19.63
CA PRO A 745 17.72 -19.60 -19.51
C PRO A 745 17.95 -20.63 -18.40
N ALA A 746 19.19 -20.75 -17.88
CA ALA A 746 19.51 -21.65 -16.79
C ALA A 746 19.09 -21.06 -15.44
N ALA A 747 19.24 -19.74 -15.25
CA ALA A 747 18.82 -19.02 -14.06
C ALA A 747 17.31 -18.69 -14.04
N PHE A 748 16.67 -18.49 -15.19
CA PHE A 748 15.27 -18.05 -15.31
C PHE A 748 14.33 -19.20 -15.70
N GLN A 749 13.79 -19.91 -14.71
CA GLN A 749 12.86 -21.03 -14.93
C GLN A 749 11.40 -20.57 -15.06
N MET A 750 10.99 -19.54 -14.32
CA MET A 750 9.66 -18.94 -14.44
C MET A 750 9.62 -18.00 -15.64
N LYS A 751 8.75 -18.28 -16.62
CA LYS A 751 8.59 -17.47 -17.83
C LYS A 751 7.21 -17.56 -18.46
N GLY A 752 6.82 -16.51 -19.18
CA GLY A 752 5.54 -16.44 -19.89
C GLY A 752 4.34 -16.86 -19.02
N ASN A 753 3.54 -17.81 -19.49
CA ASN A 753 2.31 -18.23 -18.79
C ASN A 753 2.54 -18.88 -17.41
N ALA A 754 3.77 -19.29 -17.06
CA ALA A 754 4.06 -19.88 -15.76
C ALA A 754 3.75 -18.94 -14.60
N TRP A 755 3.93 -17.62 -14.79
CA TRP A 755 3.63 -16.60 -13.79
C TRP A 755 2.15 -16.59 -13.39
N LEU A 756 1.26 -16.50 -14.39
CA LEU A 756 -0.18 -16.53 -14.18
C LEU A 756 -0.65 -17.91 -13.68
N GLN A 757 -0.06 -19.01 -14.16
CA GLN A 757 -0.38 -20.34 -13.66
C GLN A 757 -0.05 -20.50 -12.18
N LEU A 758 1.11 -20.01 -11.72
CA LEU A 758 1.46 -20.04 -10.31
C LEU A 758 0.55 -19.13 -9.46
N ALA A 759 0.16 -17.96 -9.98
CA ALA A 759 -0.80 -17.09 -9.31
C ALA A 759 -2.16 -17.80 -9.14
N ARG A 760 -2.65 -18.46 -10.20
CA ARG A 760 -3.86 -19.30 -10.16
C ARG A 760 -3.73 -20.48 -9.20
N MET A 761 -2.57 -21.17 -9.19
CA MET A 761 -2.29 -22.24 -8.25
C MET A 761 -2.38 -21.77 -6.81
N SER A 762 -1.80 -20.60 -6.48
CA SER A 762 -1.88 -20.04 -5.12
C SER A 762 -3.32 -19.73 -4.70
N TYR A 763 -4.14 -19.17 -5.60
CA TYR A 763 -5.54 -18.88 -5.34
C TYR A 763 -6.37 -20.16 -5.21
N ASP A 764 -6.31 -21.07 -6.18
CA ASP A 764 -7.10 -22.29 -6.22
C ASP A 764 -6.82 -23.21 -5.04
N THR A 765 -5.55 -23.31 -4.63
CA THR A 765 -5.13 -24.21 -3.54
C THR A 765 -5.37 -23.64 -2.15
N THR A 766 -5.82 -22.38 -2.04
CA THR A 766 -6.15 -21.70 -0.77
C THR A 766 -7.62 -21.32 -0.65
N LEU A 767 -8.37 -21.28 -1.78
CA LEU A 767 -9.74 -20.80 -1.85
C LEU A 767 -10.69 -21.55 -0.91
N GLY A 768 -11.28 -20.81 0.03
CA GLY A 768 -12.29 -21.32 0.96
C GLY A 768 -11.75 -22.35 1.96
N LEU A 769 -10.44 -22.39 2.15
CA LEU A 769 -9.78 -23.20 3.18
C LEU A 769 -9.53 -22.39 4.45
N ALA A 770 -9.49 -23.06 5.59
CA ALA A 770 -9.11 -22.46 6.87
C ALA A 770 -7.58 -22.16 6.89
N PRO A 771 -7.12 -21.11 7.61
CA PRO A 771 -5.73 -20.65 7.58
C PRO A 771 -4.67 -21.75 7.82
N GLU A 772 -4.98 -22.72 8.67
CA GLU A 772 -4.07 -23.77 9.14
C GLU A 772 -3.73 -24.80 8.06
N VAL A 773 -4.54 -24.85 6.99
CA VAL A 773 -4.40 -25.81 5.88
C VAL A 773 -4.23 -25.12 4.52
N LYS A 774 -4.10 -23.78 4.49
CA LYS A 774 -3.85 -23.02 3.25
C LYS A 774 -2.48 -23.37 2.67
N TRP A 775 -1.45 -23.42 3.52
CA TRP A 775 -0.04 -23.55 3.15
C TRP A 775 0.59 -24.84 3.72
N VAL A 776 1.72 -25.28 3.16
CA VAL A 776 2.56 -26.34 3.78
C VAL A 776 3.75 -25.71 4.51
N PRO A 777 4.00 -26.00 5.80
CA PRO A 777 5.07 -25.35 6.56
C PRO A 777 6.39 -26.14 6.49
N GLY A 778 7.01 -26.16 5.31
CA GLY A 778 8.27 -26.86 5.01
C GLY A 778 8.07 -28.00 4.01
N ALA A 779 8.04 -27.68 2.72
CA ALA A 779 7.76 -28.59 1.61
C ALA A 779 8.72 -29.80 1.52
N GLY A 780 9.92 -29.71 2.10
CA GLY A 780 10.86 -30.83 2.16
C GLY A 780 10.52 -31.89 3.21
N PHE A 781 9.73 -31.55 4.23
CA PHE A 781 9.35 -32.48 5.30
C PHE A 781 8.11 -33.29 4.91
N ALA A 782 8.17 -34.62 5.03
CA ALA A 782 7.02 -35.48 4.73
C ALA A 782 5.79 -35.17 5.60
N GLN A 783 6.04 -34.82 6.85
CA GLN A 783 5.04 -34.45 7.85
C GLN A 783 4.22 -33.22 7.43
N ALA A 784 4.83 -32.25 6.73
CA ALA A 784 4.13 -31.05 6.24
C ALA A 784 3.01 -31.38 5.24
N TRP A 785 3.08 -32.55 4.60
CA TRP A 785 2.11 -33.00 3.60
C TRP A 785 1.06 -33.98 4.15
N GLU A 786 1.05 -34.27 5.44
CA GLU A 786 0.08 -35.23 6.04
C GLU A 786 -1.37 -34.74 5.89
N ALA A 787 -1.60 -33.44 6.10
CA ALA A 787 -2.90 -32.80 5.92
C ALA A 787 -3.29 -32.61 4.43
N ALA A 788 -2.32 -32.70 3.51
CA ALA A 788 -2.58 -32.60 2.08
C ALA A 788 -3.20 -33.91 1.56
N GLN A 789 -4.37 -33.80 0.91
CA GLN A 789 -5.12 -34.94 0.39
C GLN A 789 -4.28 -35.73 -0.64
N VAL A 790 -4.51 -37.05 -0.70
CA VAL A 790 -3.97 -37.90 -1.75
C VAL A 790 -4.82 -37.69 -3.00
N ALA A 791 -4.24 -37.08 -4.04
CA ALA A 791 -4.87 -36.94 -5.34
C ALA A 791 -4.15 -37.87 -6.34
N PRO A 792 -4.85 -38.80 -7.03
CA PRO A 792 -4.24 -39.54 -8.11
C PRO A 792 -3.95 -38.60 -9.30
N ARG A 793 -2.72 -38.61 -9.82
CA ARG A 793 -2.36 -37.94 -11.08
C ARG A 793 -3.14 -38.60 -12.23
N ALA A 794 -4.07 -37.87 -12.85
CA ALA A 794 -4.87 -38.41 -13.96
C ALA A 794 -4.04 -38.48 -15.25
N SER A 795 -3.78 -39.69 -15.75
CA SER A 795 -3.51 -39.92 -17.17
C SER A 795 -4.78 -39.68 -17.99
N ALA A 796 -4.63 -39.07 -19.17
CA ALA A 796 -5.70 -38.76 -20.10
C ALA A 796 -6.69 -39.93 -20.32
N THR A 797 -7.95 -39.75 -19.95
CA THR A 797 -9.15 -40.17 -20.70
C THR A 797 -10.41 -39.71 -19.94
N ALA A 798 -11.40 -39.24 -20.71
CA ALA A 798 -12.64 -38.64 -20.22
C ALA A 798 -13.51 -39.63 -19.44
N VAL A 799 -13.90 -39.27 -18.21
CA VAL A 799 -15.03 -39.86 -17.47
C VAL A 799 -15.73 -38.78 -16.64
N ALA A 800 -17.06 -38.86 -16.60
CA ALA A 800 -18.07 -37.96 -16.04
C ALA A 800 -17.82 -37.48 -14.58
N PRO A 801 -18.42 -36.34 -14.16
CA PRO A 801 -18.05 -35.65 -12.93
C PRO A 801 -18.43 -36.47 -11.69
N GLN A 802 -17.47 -36.71 -10.81
CA GLN A 802 -17.71 -37.14 -9.44
C GLN A 802 -17.59 -35.95 -8.46
N PRO A 803 -18.34 -35.97 -7.35
CA PRO A 803 -18.55 -34.80 -6.50
C PRO A 803 -17.34 -34.54 -5.60
N ALA A 804 -17.04 -33.26 -5.38
CA ALA A 804 -15.93 -32.81 -4.54
C ALA A 804 -16.07 -33.24 -3.06
N PRO A 805 -14.96 -33.50 -2.34
CA PRO A 805 -14.99 -33.79 -0.92
C PRO A 805 -15.41 -32.55 -0.08
N PRO A 806 -16.06 -32.75 1.08
CA PRO A 806 -16.71 -31.67 1.83
C PRO A 806 -15.71 -30.75 2.56
N LYS A 807 -15.95 -29.44 2.49
CA LYS A 807 -15.22 -28.38 3.19
C LYS A 807 -15.37 -28.49 4.72
N PRO A 808 -14.40 -28.03 5.54
CA PRO A 808 -14.56 -27.94 6.99
C PRO A 808 -15.69 -26.97 7.33
N ARG A 809 -16.45 -27.30 8.38
CA ARG A 809 -17.70 -26.61 8.71
C ARG A 809 -17.41 -25.29 9.42
N VAL A 810 -18.09 -24.23 8.98
CA VAL A 810 -18.07 -22.88 9.56
C VAL A 810 -18.59 -22.86 11.00
N PHE A 811 -19.41 -23.85 11.39
CA PHE A 811 -19.97 -23.98 12.73
C PHE A 811 -19.71 -25.37 13.30
N PRO A 812 -19.56 -25.50 14.64
CA PRO A 812 -19.45 -26.79 15.30
C PRO A 812 -20.60 -27.71 14.88
N SER A 813 -20.28 -28.96 14.62
CA SER A 813 -21.26 -29.91 14.11
C SER A 813 -21.14 -31.26 14.76
N LEU A 814 -22.31 -31.81 15.09
CA LEU A 814 -22.43 -33.16 15.61
C LEU A 814 -22.15 -34.24 14.54
N THR A 815 -22.46 -33.95 13.27
CA THR A 815 -22.33 -34.89 12.14
C THR A 815 -21.17 -34.52 11.22
N LYS A 816 -20.70 -35.46 10.40
CA LYS A 816 -19.66 -35.40 9.35
C LYS A 816 -20.22 -35.09 7.96
N LYS A 817 -21.50 -35.39 7.67
CA LYS A 817 -22.29 -34.84 6.53
C LYS A 817 -23.14 -33.60 6.90
N TYR A 818 -23.06 -32.53 6.10
CA TYR A 818 -23.73 -31.23 6.31
C TYR A 818 -24.57 -30.95 5.08
N HIS A 819 -25.85 -30.71 5.26
CA HIS A 819 -26.79 -30.56 4.15
C HIS A 819 -27.21 -29.11 3.98
N LYS A 820 -27.45 -28.70 2.73
CA LYS A 820 -27.98 -27.37 2.37
C LYS A 820 -29.39 -27.42 1.76
N THR A 821 -29.86 -28.62 1.42
CA THR A 821 -31.16 -28.91 0.80
C THR A 821 -31.73 -30.19 1.39
N ALA A 822 -33.03 -30.49 1.19
CA ALA A 822 -33.56 -31.81 1.50
C ALA A 822 -32.75 -32.93 0.82
N TYR A 823 -32.71 -34.10 1.46
CA TYR A 823 -31.96 -35.28 1.03
C TYR A 823 -32.75 -36.55 1.38
N ASP A 824 -32.38 -37.69 0.80
CA ASP A 824 -33.21 -38.91 0.77
C ASP A 824 -33.79 -39.31 2.13
N GLN A 825 -33.02 -39.26 3.21
CA GLN A 825 -33.45 -39.72 4.54
C GLN A 825 -34.46 -38.80 5.23
N ILE A 826 -34.70 -37.61 4.69
CA ILE A 826 -35.72 -36.66 5.16
C ILE A 826 -36.75 -36.32 4.08
N ASP A 827 -36.81 -37.12 3.01
CA ASP A 827 -37.85 -36.99 2.00
C ASP A 827 -39.22 -37.28 2.63
N PRO A 828 -40.16 -36.32 2.60
CA PRO A 828 -41.46 -36.47 3.25
C PRO A 828 -42.29 -37.63 2.69
N THR A 829 -41.99 -38.14 1.48
CA THR A 829 -42.73 -39.24 0.87
C THR A 829 -42.33 -40.62 1.38
N LEU A 830 -41.28 -40.71 2.22
CA LEU A 830 -40.84 -41.97 2.80
C LEU A 830 -41.92 -42.58 3.71
N PRO A 831 -42.22 -43.89 3.58
CA PRO A 831 -43.20 -44.55 4.45
C PRO A 831 -42.88 -44.44 5.94
N ALA A 832 -41.59 -44.45 6.30
CA ALA A 832 -41.13 -44.30 7.69
C ALA A 832 -41.42 -42.91 8.29
N LEU A 833 -41.56 -41.89 7.44
CA LEU A 833 -41.84 -40.50 7.84
C LEU A 833 -43.31 -40.12 7.66
N SER A 834 -44.18 -41.10 7.40
CA SER A 834 -45.60 -40.86 7.18
C SER A 834 -46.23 -40.08 8.32
N ALA A 835 -46.96 -39.03 7.94
CA ALA A 835 -47.79 -38.23 8.82
C ALA A 835 -49.28 -38.64 8.73
N ALA A 836 -49.59 -39.80 8.12
CA ALA A 836 -50.96 -40.29 8.03
C ALA A 836 -51.63 -40.35 9.40
N GLY A 837 -52.86 -39.82 9.48
CA GLY A 837 -53.62 -39.72 10.73
C GLY A 837 -53.21 -38.56 11.65
N LYS A 838 -52.12 -37.83 11.37
CA LYS A 838 -51.63 -36.73 12.23
C LYS A 838 -52.20 -35.39 11.79
N ASN A 839 -52.66 -34.61 12.78
CA ASN A 839 -53.06 -33.21 12.62
C ASN A 839 -51.90 -32.28 12.99
N ILE A 840 -51.53 -31.40 12.07
CA ILE A 840 -50.33 -30.56 12.14
C ILE A 840 -50.73 -29.09 12.25
N ILE A 841 -50.13 -28.34 13.18
CA ILE A 841 -50.24 -26.88 13.26
C ILE A 841 -48.90 -26.24 12.97
N ILE A 842 -48.87 -25.24 12.09
CA ILE A 842 -47.65 -24.51 11.73
C ILE A 842 -47.91 -23.00 11.84
N THR A 843 -47.18 -22.33 12.73
CA THR A 843 -47.24 -20.86 12.85
C THR A 843 -46.28 -20.18 11.88
N GLY A 844 -46.66 -19.01 11.36
CA GLY A 844 -45.92 -18.38 10.27
C GLY A 844 -45.97 -19.18 8.98
N GLY A 845 -47.04 -19.96 8.76
CA GLY A 845 -47.14 -20.94 7.67
C GLY A 845 -47.37 -20.36 6.27
N GLY A 846 -47.55 -19.05 6.14
CA GLY A 846 -47.87 -18.41 4.84
C GLY A 846 -46.66 -18.05 3.97
N THR A 847 -45.42 -18.15 4.48
CA THR A 847 -44.21 -17.78 3.71
C THR A 847 -42.99 -18.58 4.18
N GLY A 848 -41.95 -18.65 3.36
CA GLY A 848 -40.62 -19.15 3.75
C GLY A 848 -40.65 -20.57 4.32
N ILE A 849 -39.93 -20.78 5.44
CA ILE A 849 -39.79 -22.08 6.11
C ILE A 849 -41.16 -22.70 6.46
N GLY A 850 -42.10 -21.90 6.97
CA GLY A 850 -43.42 -22.39 7.37
C GLY A 850 -44.24 -22.91 6.19
N ALA A 851 -44.19 -22.23 5.04
CA ALA A 851 -44.88 -22.67 3.83
C ALA A 851 -44.27 -23.95 3.24
N ALA A 852 -42.93 -24.05 3.24
CA ALA A 852 -42.23 -25.27 2.82
C ALA A 852 -42.56 -26.46 3.74
N THR A 853 -42.60 -26.22 5.06
CA THR A 853 -42.95 -27.24 6.07
C THR A 853 -44.37 -27.75 5.88
N ALA A 854 -45.33 -26.86 5.59
CA ALA A 854 -46.71 -27.24 5.32
C ALA A 854 -46.82 -28.13 4.06
N LEU A 855 -46.07 -27.81 3.00
CA LEU A 855 -46.02 -28.66 1.82
C LEU A 855 -45.40 -30.03 2.12
N SER A 856 -44.31 -30.09 2.88
CA SER A 856 -43.68 -31.37 3.23
C SER A 856 -44.58 -32.26 4.10
N PHE A 857 -45.32 -31.71 5.07
CA PHE A 857 -46.32 -32.49 5.81
C PHE A 857 -47.48 -32.97 4.93
N ALA A 858 -47.86 -32.19 3.91
CA ALA A 858 -48.88 -32.61 2.94
C ALA A 858 -48.39 -33.80 2.10
N GLN A 859 -47.14 -33.75 1.63
CA GLN A 859 -46.49 -34.84 0.92
C GLN A 859 -46.33 -36.10 1.79
N ALA A 860 -46.12 -35.94 3.10
CA ALA A 860 -46.08 -37.04 4.07
C ALA A 860 -47.46 -37.63 4.41
N GLY A 861 -48.53 -37.10 3.82
CA GLY A 861 -49.90 -37.61 3.99
C GLY A 861 -50.56 -37.20 5.30
N ALA A 862 -50.19 -36.05 5.88
CA ALA A 862 -50.87 -35.51 7.07
C ALA A 862 -52.40 -35.51 6.92
N ALA A 863 -53.11 -35.88 7.99
CA ALA A 863 -54.58 -35.89 7.99
C ALA A 863 -55.15 -34.49 7.82
N SER A 864 -54.53 -33.50 8.48
CA SER A 864 -54.83 -32.09 8.29
C SER A 864 -53.62 -31.21 8.62
N ILE A 865 -53.55 -30.04 7.97
CA ILE A 865 -52.49 -29.05 8.18
C ILE A 865 -53.15 -27.69 8.40
N SER A 866 -53.02 -27.14 9.60
CA SER A 866 -53.51 -25.81 9.94
C SER A 866 -52.35 -24.82 9.96
N ILE A 867 -52.34 -23.88 9.02
CA ILE A 867 -51.34 -22.80 8.95
C ILE A 867 -51.88 -21.50 9.54
N LEU A 868 -51.12 -20.93 10.48
CA LEU A 868 -51.47 -19.71 11.19
C LEU A 868 -50.53 -18.57 10.79
N GLY A 869 -51.06 -17.35 10.72
CA GLY A 869 -50.27 -16.13 10.53
C GLY A 869 -51.15 -14.89 10.49
N ARG A 870 -50.55 -13.70 10.55
CA ARG A 870 -51.33 -12.44 10.60
C ARG A 870 -51.97 -12.03 9.28
N ARG A 871 -51.40 -12.47 8.16
CA ARG A 871 -51.81 -12.05 6.81
C ARG A 871 -52.53 -13.21 6.14
N SER A 872 -53.79 -13.01 5.79
CA SER A 872 -54.63 -14.02 5.15
C SER A 872 -54.15 -14.38 3.73
N GLU A 873 -53.73 -13.39 2.94
CA GLU A 873 -53.31 -13.57 1.54
C GLU A 873 -52.16 -14.59 1.38
N PRO A 874 -50.99 -14.47 2.04
CA PRO A 874 -49.92 -15.46 1.91
C PRO A 874 -50.30 -16.87 2.42
N LEU A 875 -51.21 -16.95 3.40
CA LEU A 875 -51.73 -18.23 3.86
C LEU A 875 -52.58 -18.89 2.78
N GLU A 876 -53.42 -18.11 2.09
CA GLU A 876 -54.26 -18.58 1.00
C GLU A 876 -53.44 -19.02 -0.21
N GLU A 877 -52.38 -18.27 -0.56
CA GLU A 877 -51.42 -18.65 -1.60
C GLU A 877 -50.73 -19.97 -1.27
N THR A 878 -50.28 -20.12 -0.02
CA THR A 878 -49.64 -21.36 0.44
C THR A 878 -50.61 -22.53 0.38
N ARG A 879 -51.85 -22.35 0.86
CA ARG A 879 -52.90 -23.37 0.75
C ARG A 879 -53.12 -23.78 -0.70
N SER A 880 -53.35 -22.82 -1.57
CA SER A 880 -53.61 -23.05 -2.99
C SER A 880 -52.45 -23.80 -3.66
N ARG A 881 -51.23 -23.40 -3.34
CA ARG A 881 -50.02 -24.07 -3.82
C ARG A 881 -49.96 -25.52 -3.33
N ILE A 882 -50.19 -25.79 -2.04
CA ILE A 882 -50.15 -27.15 -1.51
C ILE A 882 -51.21 -28.03 -2.18
N VAL A 883 -52.46 -27.55 -2.29
CA VAL A 883 -53.54 -28.31 -2.93
C VAL A 883 -53.24 -28.58 -4.42
N SER A 884 -52.50 -27.68 -5.09
CA SER A 884 -52.08 -27.94 -6.48
C SER A 884 -51.05 -29.08 -6.61
N PHE A 885 -50.16 -29.24 -5.63
CA PHE A 885 -49.14 -30.31 -5.64
C PHE A 885 -49.65 -31.62 -5.02
N VAL A 886 -50.53 -31.52 -4.03
CA VAL A 886 -51.12 -32.64 -3.29
C VAL A 886 -52.63 -32.42 -3.20
N PRO A 887 -53.41 -32.80 -4.23
CA PRO A 887 -54.85 -32.53 -4.30
C PRO A 887 -55.68 -33.11 -3.15
N SER A 888 -55.19 -34.15 -2.49
CA SER A 888 -55.82 -34.78 -1.32
C SER A 888 -55.53 -34.07 0.01
N ALA A 889 -54.63 -33.08 0.05
CA ALA A 889 -54.21 -32.44 1.28
C ALA A 889 -55.31 -31.56 1.88
N GLN A 890 -55.61 -31.77 3.16
CA GLN A 890 -56.55 -30.91 3.90
C GLN A 890 -55.80 -29.78 4.59
N VAL A 891 -55.77 -28.61 3.94
CA VAL A 891 -55.09 -27.42 4.48
C VAL A 891 -56.10 -26.39 4.96
N HIS A 892 -55.95 -25.95 6.20
CA HIS A 892 -56.78 -24.94 6.85
C HIS A 892 -55.94 -23.71 7.17
N ILE A 893 -56.51 -22.52 6.98
CA ILE A 893 -55.83 -21.25 7.22
C ILE A 893 -56.52 -20.50 8.35
N TYR A 894 -55.73 -19.87 9.20
CA TYR A 894 -56.23 -19.07 10.31
C TYR A 894 -55.44 -17.77 10.43
N SER A 895 -56.15 -16.65 10.33
CA SER A 895 -55.55 -15.33 10.50
C SER A 895 -55.49 -14.99 12.00
N THR A 896 -54.33 -15.18 12.60
CA THR A 896 -54.15 -15.07 14.06
C THR A 896 -52.82 -14.41 14.38
N ASP A 897 -52.84 -13.41 15.27
CA ASP A 897 -51.63 -12.85 15.87
C ASP A 897 -51.24 -13.67 17.10
N ALA A 898 -50.02 -14.20 17.12
CA ALA A 898 -49.55 -15.04 18.23
C ALA A 898 -49.50 -14.28 19.57
N THR A 899 -49.35 -12.96 19.54
CA THR A 899 -49.26 -12.12 20.74
C THR A 899 -50.61 -11.88 21.43
N ASP A 900 -51.71 -12.12 20.73
CA ASP A 900 -53.08 -12.03 21.24
C ASP A 900 -53.54 -13.40 21.77
N LYS A 901 -53.51 -13.55 23.09
CA LYS A 901 -53.84 -14.80 23.78
C LYS A 901 -55.27 -15.27 23.50
N ASP A 902 -56.23 -14.36 23.46
CA ASP A 902 -57.64 -14.74 23.33
C ASP A 902 -57.94 -15.17 21.88
N ALA A 903 -57.37 -14.46 20.90
CA ALA A 903 -57.45 -14.86 19.50
C ALA A 903 -56.77 -16.22 19.25
N VAL A 904 -55.62 -16.48 19.88
CA VAL A 904 -54.94 -17.77 19.83
C VAL A 904 -55.81 -18.88 20.42
N ASN A 905 -56.37 -18.68 21.62
CA ASN A 905 -57.24 -19.67 22.27
C ASN A 905 -58.47 -20.00 21.41
N ALA A 906 -59.15 -18.98 20.87
CA ALA A 906 -60.30 -19.17 19.99
C ALA A 906 -59.93 -19.92 18.70
N THR A 907 -58.74 -19.63 18.14
CA THR A 907 -58.22 -20.32 16.95
C THR A 907 -57.98 -21.80 17.24
N PHE A 908 -57.32 -22.14 18.36
CA PHE A 908 -57.04 -23.51 18.73
C PHE A 908 -58.30 -24.32 19.06
N GLN A 909 -59.27 -23.70 19.74
CA GLN A 909 -60.59 -24.30 19.93
C GLN A 909 -61.26 -24.64 18.60
N THR A 910 -61.21 -23.71 17.63
CA THR A 910 -61.78 -23.90 16.29
C THR A 910 -61.05 -25.01 15.51
N ILE A 911 -59.72 -25.08 15.62
CA ILE A 911 -58.93 -26.14 14.99
C ILE A 911 -59.31 -27.49 15.59
N ASN A 912 -59.33 -27.62 16.91
CA ASN A 912 -59.66 -28.88 17.58
C ASN A 912 -61.08 -29.36 17.25
N GLN A 913 -62.08 -28.46 17.21
CA GLN A 913 -63.44 -28.81 16.78
C GLN A 913 -63.50 -29.34 15.34
N ARG A 914 -62.58 -28.90 14.48
CA ARG A 914 -62.55 -29.25 13.06
C ARG A 914 -61.76 -30.52 12.77
N VAL A 915 -60.58 -30.66 13.37
CA VAL A 915 -59.63 -31.73 13.01
C VAL A 915 -59.38 -32.72 14.15
N GLY A 916 -59.80 -32.40 15.38
CA GLY A 916 -59.53 -33.19 16.57
C GLY A 916 -58.17 -32.89 17.20
N GLU A 917 -57.64 -33.87 17.92
CA GLU A 917 -56.38 -33.75 18.68
C GLU A 917 -55.19 -33.40 17.77
N ILE A 918 -54.32 -32.53 18.27
CA ILE A 918 -53.18 -32.00 17.52
C ILE A 918 -51.95 -32.85 17.83
N HIS A 919 -51.34 -33.39 16.79
CA HIS A 919 -50.24 -34.35 16.93
C HIS A 919 -48.87 -33.69 16.77
N VAL A 920 -48.79 -32.60 16.01
CA VAL A 920 -47.54 -31.87 15.79
C VAL A 920 -47.78 -30.37 15.82
N LEU A 921 -47.00 -29.65 16.63
CA LEU A 921 -46.92 -28.20 16.63
C LEU A 921 -45.55 -27.75 16.12
N VAL A 922 -45.53 -27.01 15.01
CA VAL A 922 -44.35 -26.29 14.52
C VAL A 922 -44.50 -24.80 14.88
N ASN A 923 -43.82 -24.40 15.95
CA ASN A 923 -43.78 -23.04 16.43
C ASN A 923 -42.67 -22.27 15.69
N ASN A 924 -43.00 -21.75 14.51
CA ASN A 924 -42.05 -21.22 13.52
C ASN A 924 -42.07 -19.69 13.35
N HIS A 925 -43.13 -18.99 13.79
CA HIS A 925 -43.19 -17.54 13.64
C HIS A 925 -42.03 -16.83 14.35
N GLY A 926 -41.66 -15.63 13.85
CA GLY A 926 -40.62 -14.84 14.47
C GLY A 926 -40.55 -13.40 13.94
N TYR A 927 -39.92 -12.55 14.74
CA TYR A 927 -39.68 -11.15 14.45
C TYR A 927 -38.21 -10.80 14.73
N LYS A 928 -37.60 -10.02 13.85
CA LYS A 928 -36.30 -9.38 14.06
C LYS A 928 -36.42 -7.92 13.62
N PRO A 929 -36.11 -6.95 14.48
CA PRO A 929 -36.11 -5.55 14.07
C PRO A 929 -34.97 -5.26 13.09
N LYS A 930 -35.15 -4.25 12.23
CA LYS A 930 -34.11 -3.77 11.32
C LYS A 930 -33.21 -2.77 12.02
N VAL A 931 -31.90 -2.96 11.91
CA VAL A 931 -30.87 -2.08 12.49
C VAL A 931 -29.95 -1.62 11.37
N ALA A 932 -29.76 -0.31 11.22
CA ALA A 932 -28.92 0.25 10.17
C ALA A 932 -27.43 -0.13 10.38
N PRO A 933 -26.63 -0.32 9.31
CA PRO A 933 -25.24 -0.82 9.42
C PRO A 933 -24.27 0.01 10.27
N LYS A 934 -24.62 1.27 10.58
CA LYS A 934 -23.82 2.21 11.39
C LYS A 934 -24.35 2.40 12.81
N ASN A 935 -25.46 1.73 13.16
CA ASN A 935 -26.13 1.89 14.45
C ASN A 935 -25.88 0.65 15.32
N SER A 936 -25.81 0.86 16.63
CA SER A 936 -25.81 -0.18 17.66
C SER A 936 -27.25 -0.48 18.08
N ALA A 937 -27.67 -1.74 17.97
CA ALA A 937 -29.01 -2.16 18.40
C ALA A 937 -29.29 -1.97 19.91
N ILE A 938 -28.28 -1.75 20.76
CA ILE A 938 -28.52 -1.43 22.17
C ILE A 938 -28.65 0.07 22.38
N LYS A 939 -27.89 0.86 21.62
CA LYS A 939 -27.81 2.32 21.80
C LYS A 939 -28.93 3.06 21.05
N ASP A 940 -29.24 2.60 19.83
CA ASP A 940 -29.87 3.45 18.81
C ASP A 940 -31.25 2.97 18.34
N ILE A 941 -31.69 1.75 18.69
CA ILE A 941 -33.03 1.29 18.33
C ILE A 941 -34.05 1.79 19.33
N ASP A 942 -35.27 2.06 18.85
CA ASP A 942 -36.41 2.35 19.70
C ASP A 942 -36.70 1.17 20.67
N VAL A 943 -36.98 1.51 21.93
CA VAL A 943 -37.15 0.52 23.00
C VAL A 943 -38.38 -0.36 22.78
N GLU A 944 -39.48 0.19 22.26
CA GLU A 944 -40.71 -0.55 21.99
C GLU A 944 -40.47 -1.54 20.85
N GLU A 945 -39.76 -1.10 19.81
CA GLU A 945 -39.36 -1.94 18.68
C GLU A 945 -38.37 -3.07 19.10
N TRP A 946 -37.48 -2.80 20.07
CA TRP A 946 -36.65 -3.82 20.69
C TRP A 946 -37.48 -4.83 21.49
N TRP A 947 -38.42 -4.36 22.32
CA TRP A 947 -39.24 -5.19 23.21
C TRP A 947 -40.27 -6.03 22.44
N LYS A 948 -40.79 -5.51 21.34
CA LYS A 948 -41.65 -6.23 20.40
C LYS A 948 -41.04 -7.55 19.91
N CYS A 949 -39.71 -7.62 19.80
CA CYS A 949 -38.99 -8.86 19.49
C CYS A 949 -39.24 -9.95 20.55
N PHE A 950 -39.22 -9.60 21.83
CA PHE A 950 -39.56 -10.50 22.94
C PHE A 950 -41.05 -10.83 22.98
N GLU A 951 -41.91 -9.84 22.75
CA GLU A 951 -43.36 -10.06 22.70
C GLU A 951 -43.75 -11.07 21.64
N VAL A 952 -43.17 -10.98 20.44
CA VAL A 952 -43.46 -11.93 19.37
C VAL A 952 -42.75 -13.27 19.61
N ASN A 953 -41.43 -13.27 19.85
CA ASN A 953 -40.64 -14.51 19.83
C ASN A 953 -40.76 -15.35 21.10
N ILE A 954 -41.12 -14.75 22.25
CA ILE A 954 -41.32 -15.44 23.53
C ILE A 954 -42.79 -15.48 23.91
N LYS A 955 -43.43 -14.33 24.14
CA LYS A 955 -44.83 -14.29 24.59
C LYS A 955 -45.76 -14.92 23.55
N GLY A 956 -45.56 -14.61 22.26
CA GLY A 956 -46.30 -15.21 21.17
C GLY A 956 -46.10 -16.73 21.08
N ALA A 957 -44.86 -17.19 21.14
CA ALA A 957 -44.54 -18.62 21.15
C ALA A 957 -45.16 -19.33 22.36
N PHE A 958 -45.12 -18.73 23.54
CA PHE A 958 -45.72 -19.26 24.75
C PHE A 958 -47.25 -19.36 24.67
N ASN A 959 -47.93 -18.31 24.16
CA ASN A 959 -49.39 -18.33 23.97
C ASN A 959 -49.83 -19.49 23.07
N ILE A 960 -49.12 -19.68 21.94
CA ILE A 960 -49.38 -20.78 21.00
C ILE A 960 -49.21 -22.13 21.68
N THR A 961 -48.11 -22.32 22.43
CA THR A 961 -47.83 -23.57 23.14
C THR A 961 -48.87 -23.83 24.23
N GLN A 962 -49.24 -22.83 25.02
CA GLN A 962 -50.28 -22.96 26.06
C GLN A 962 -51.61 -23.40 25.45
N ALA A 963 -52.04 -22.78 24.35
CA ALA A 963 -53.27 -23.16 23.67
C ALA A 963 -53.22 -24.57 23.07
N PHE A 964 -52.05 -24.97 22.54
CA PHE A 964 -51.81 -26.32 22.04
C PHE A 964 -51.96 -27.39 23.11
N LEU A 965 -51.46 -27.15 24.33
CA LEU A 965 -51.51 -28.11 25.45
C LEU A 965 -52.93 -28.45 25.93
N HIS A 966 -53.94 -27.67 25.53
CA HIS A 966 -55.33 -27.99 25.82
C HIS A 966 -55.91 -29.05 24.87
N TYR A 967 -55.26 -29.31 23.73
CA TYR A 967 -55.81 -30.09 22.63
C TYR A 967 -54.78 -31.02 21.97
N ASN A 968 -53.61 -31.21 22.57
CA ASN A 968 -52.57 -32.08 22.03
C ASN A 968 -52.92 -33.56 22.22
N ALA A 969 -52.47 -34.40 21.29
CA ALA A 969 -52.41 -35.84 21.50
C ALA A 969 -51.38 -36.18 22.59
N ALA A 970 -51.52 -37.36 23.22
CA ALA A 970 -50.71 -37.76 24.36
C ALA A 970 -49.18 -37.82 24.06
N ASP A 971 -48.79 -38.19 22.85
CA ASP A 971 -47.40 -38.34 22.40
C ASP A 971 -46.96 -37.25 21.40
N ALA A 972 -47.63 -36.10 21.46
CA ALA A 972 -47.46 -35.05 20.46
C ALA A 972 -46.04 -34.47 20.41
N VAL A 973 -45.68 -33.97 19.23
CA VAL A 973 -44.36 -33.42 18.93
C VAL A 973 -44.43 -31.90 18.82
N VAL A 974 -43.53 -31.21 19.51
CA VAL A 974 -43.40 -29.75 19.47
C VAL A 974 -42.03 -29.39 18.92
N VAL A 975 -42.00 -28.68 17.79
CA VAL A 975 -40.77 -28.12 17.21
C VAL A 975 -40.76 -26.61 17.39
N TYR A 976 -39.81 -26.10 18.17
CA TYR A 976 -39.58 -24.66 18.30
C TYR A 976 -38.48 -24.20 17.36
N VAL A 977 -38.81 -23.34 16.40
CA VAL A 977 -37.84 -22.82 15.43
C VAL A 977 -37.10 -21.62 16.02
N THR A 978 -35.80 -21.78 16.19
CA THR A 978 -34.89 -20.82 16.82
C THR A 978 -33.79 -20.39 15.85
N THR A 979 -32.60 -20.03 16.34
CA THR A 979 -31.48 -19.52 15.53
C THR A 979 -30.15 -19.91 16.15
N ALA A 980 -29.13 -20.17 15.35
CA ALA A 980 -27.76 -20.36 15.83
C ALA A 980 -27.26 -19.22 16.72
N LEU A 981 -27.79 -18.00 16.57
CA LEU A 981 -27.48 -16.86 17.43
C LEU A 981 -27.90 -17.06 18.91
N SER A 982 -28.69 -18.09 19.25
CA SER A 982 -28.93 -18.44 20.65
C SER A 982 -27.72 -19.11 21.31
N HIS A 983 -26.76 -19.59 20.52
CA HIS A 983 -25.51 -20.19 21.00
C HIS A 983 -24.30 -19.25 20.95
N PHE A 984 -24.39 -18.15 20.21
CA PHE A 984 -23.21 -17.30 19.97
C PHE A 984 -23.06 -16.24 21.05
N ASP A 985 -21.82 -16.05 21.49
CA ASP A 985 -21.45 -14.95 22.36
C ASP A 985 -21.45 -13.65 21.56
N GLY A 986 -22.22 -12.66 22.04
CA GLY A 986 -22.16 -11.26 21.59
C GLY A 986 -22.16 -11.05 20.07
N PHE A 987 -23.31 -11.24 19.38
CA PHE A 987 -23.44 -10.91 17.96
C PHE A 987 -23.96 -9.47 17.76
N PRO A 988 -23.17 -8.54 17.20
CA PRO A 988 -23.57 -7.14 17.05
C PRO A 988 -24.90 -6.98 16.31
N ASN A 989 -25.64 -5.94 16.69
CA ASN A 989 -26.90 -5.55 16.06
C ASN A 989 -28.04 -6.58 16.10
N SER A 990 -27.90 -7.66 16.88
CA SER A 990 -28.94 -8.68 17.04
C SER A 990 -29.36 -8.89 18.50
N SER A 991 -29.10 -7.91 19.39
CA SER A 991 -29.28 -8.04 20.84
C SER A 991 -30.68 -8.50 21.26
N SER A 992 -31.75 -7.92 20.71
CA SER A 992 -33.13 -8.38 21.03
C SER A 992 -33.45 -9.75 20.43
N TYR A 993 -32.92 -10.05 19.24
CA TYR A 993 -33.22 -11.28 18.51
C TYR A 993 -32.50 -12.50 19.08
N SER A 994 -31.19 -12.41 19.34
CA SER A 994 -30.42 -13.48 19.98
C SER A 994 -30.93 -13.75 21.39
N SER A 995 -31.16 -12.70 22.19
CA SER A 995 -31.65 -12.83 23.56
C SER A 995 -33.07 -13.42 23.61
N SER A 996 -33.99 -12.97 22.74
CA SER A 996 -35.35 -13.51 22.72
C SER A 996 -35.40 -14.98 22.30
N LYS A 997 -34.57 -15.40 21.33
CA LYS A 997 -34.48 -16.79 20.89
C LYS A 997 -33.76 -17.68 21.92
N ALA A 998 -32.72 -17.20 22.60
CA ALA A 998 -32.11 -17.90 23.72
C ALA A 998 -33.08 -18.09 24.90
N GLY A 999 -33.84 -17.05 25.25
CA GLY A 999 -34.92 -17.13 26.23
C GLY A 999 -35.99 -18.14 25.84
N GLY A 1000 -36.39 -18.16 24.57
CA GLY A 1000 -37.32 -19.15 24.02
C GLY A 1000 -36.82 -20.58 24.17
N VAL A 1001 -35.56 -20.88 23.82
CA VAL A 1001 -34.98 -22.22 24.02
C VAL A 1001 -35.09 -22.67 25.48
N ARG A 1002 -34.87 -21.75 26.44
CA ARG A 1002 -35.05 -22.06 27.86
C ARG A 1002 -36.50 -22.39 28.21
N VAL A 1003 -37.46 -21.63 27.70
CA VAL A 1003 -38.90 -21.91 27.88
C VAL A 1003 -39.25 -23.31 27.35
N PHE A 1004 -38.83 -23.67 26.14
CA PHE A 1004 -39.16 -24.97 25.55
C PHE A 1004 -38.38 -26.14 26.18
N SER A 1005 -37.17 -25.91 26.71
CA SER A 1005 -36.50 -26.91 27.54
C SER A 1005 -37.25 -27.18 28.86
N THR A 1006 -37.90 -26.15 29.41
CA THR A 1006 -38.73 -26.26 30.61
C THR A 1006 -40.04 -26.98 30.28
N LEU A 1007 -40.67 -26.65 29.14
CA LEU A 1007 -41.83 -27.37 28.62
C LEU A 1007 -41.57 -28.88 28.53
N GLN A 1008 -40.41 -29.29 28.00
CA GLN A 1008 -40.05 -30.70 27.95
C GLN A 1008 -40.00 -31.36 29.33
N ALA A 1009 -39.48 -30.64 30.32
CA ALA A 1009 -39.35 -31.15 31.68
C ALA A 1009 -40.71 -31.23 32.40
N GLU A 1010 -41.60 -30.27 32.17
CA GLU A 1010 -42.96 -30.22 32.72
C GLU A 1010 -43.90 -31.24 32.05
N HIS A 1011 -43.68 -31.51 30.77
CA HIS A 1011 -44.47 -32.42 29.94
C HIS A 1011 -43.59 -33.53 29.36
N PRO A 1012 -43.17 -34.51 30.18
CA PRO A 1012 -42.33 -35.61 29.74
C PRO A 1012 -43.04 -36.54 28.76
N GLU A 1013 -44.36 -36.51 28.61
CA GLU A 1013 -45.07 -37.25 27.57
C GLU A 1013 -44.81 -36.68 26.16
N LEU A 1014 -44.56 -35.38 26.06
CA LEU A 1014 -44.31 -34.69 24.79
C LEU A 1014 -42.88 -34.89 24.30
N ARG A 1015 -42.71 -34.73 22.99
CA ARG A 1015 -41.39 -34.57 22.39
C ARG A 1015 -41.18 -33.15 21.93
N VAL A 1016 -40.40 -32.39 22.70
CA VAL A 1016 -40.04 -31.01 22.41
C VAL A 1016 -38.62 -30.95 21.84
N VAL A 1017 -38.46 -30.33 20.68
CA VAL A 1017 -37.17 -30.15 20.02
C VAL A 1017 -37.00 -28.69 19.61
N CYS A 1018 -35.87 -28.09 19.98
CA CYS A 1018 -35.47 -26.78 19.47
C CYS A 1018 -34.67 -26.96 18.18
N LEU A 1019 -35.06 -26.26 17.11
CA LEU A 1019 -34.46 -26.42 15.79
C LEU A 1019 -33.90 -25.09 15.28
N HIS A 1020 -32.59 -25.03 15.03
CA HIS A 1020 -32.03 -24.02 14.14
C HIS A 1020 -32.31 -24.42 12.69
N PRO A 1021 -33.03 -23.61 11.89
CA PRO A 1021 -33.48 -24.02 10.56
C PRO A 1021 -32.40 -23.94 9.47
N GLY A 1022 -31.15 -23.61 9.82
CA GLY A 1022 -30.13 -23.21 8.84
C GLY A 1022 -30.26 -21.74 8.44
N VAL A 1023 -29.56 -21.36 7.39
CA VAL A 1023 -29.47 -19.98 6.90
C VAL A 1023 -30.41 -19.78 5.72
N VAL A 1024 -31.72 -19.75 5.98
CA VAL A 1024 -32.75 -19.66 4.93
C VAL A 1024 -33.13 -18.21 4.63
N ASN A 1025 -33.15 -17.84 3.34
CA ASN A 1025 -33.57 -16.50 2.91
C ASN A 1025 -35.08 -16.31 3.12
N THR A 1026 -35.46 -15.67 4.22
CA THR A 1026 -36.85 -15.39 4.59
C THR A 1026 -37.05 -13.89 4.83
N GLY A 1027 -38.31 -13.44 4.91
CA GLY A 1027 -38.65 -12.04 5.22
C GLY A 1027 -38.02 -11.48 6.51
N VAL A 1028 -37.61 -12.35 7.45
CA VAL A 1028 -36.94 -11.98 8.72
C VAL A 1028 -35.43 -11.71 8.52
N VAL A 1029 -34.83 -12.23 7.45
CA VAL A 1029 -33.38 -12.17 7.14
C VAL A 1029 -33.10 -11.37 5.86
N ARG A 1030 -34.13 -10.83 5.21
CA ARG A 1030 -34.13 -10.27 3.83
C ARG A 1030 -33.15 -9.10 3.58
N ASP A 1031 -32.65 -8.44 4.63
CA ASP A 1031 -31.67 -7.34 4.53
C ASP A 1031 -30.25 -7.71 5.00
N ALA A 1032 -30.02 -8.96 5.42
CA ALA A 1032 -28.66 -9.47 5.66
C ALA A 1032 -28.07 -9.89 4.31
N LYS A 1033 -26.90 -9.36 3.94
CA LYS A 1033 -26.16 -9.78 2.75
C LYS A 1033 -25.63 -11.22 2.95
N VAL A 1034 -26.47 -12.23 2.69
CA VAL A 1034 -26.13 -13.65 2.86
C VAL A 1034 -25.72 -14.30 1.52
N ALA A 1035 -24.76 -13.69 0.82
CA ALA A 1035 -24.27 -14.23 -0.44
C ALA A 1035 -23.45 -15.51 -0.20
N GLY A 1036 -23.91 -16.67 -0.72
CA GLY A 1036 -23.18 -17.94 -0.71
C GLY A 1036 -23.43 -18.89 0.48
N MET A 1037 -24.13 -18.44 1.52
CA MET A 1037 -24.48 -19.24 2.71
C MET A 1037 -25.95 -19.70 2.77
N ALA A 1038 -26.77 -19.35 1.78
CA ALA A 1038 -28.19 -19.65 1.81
C ALA A 1038 -28.48 -21.17 1.72
N ASP A 1039 -29.25 -21.68 2.68
CA ASP A 1039 -29.86 -23.02 2.65
C ASP A 1039 -31.25 -22.95 2.01
N ASP A 1040 -31.66 -24.05 1.37
CA ASP A 1040 -32.99 -24.18 0.77
C ASP A 1040 -34.05 -24.46 1.83
N ALA A 1041 -35.25 -23.90 1.68
CA ALA A 1041 -36.33 -24.05 2.64
C ALA A 1041 -36.84 -25.50 2.78
N SER A 1042 -36.57 -26.37 1.78
CA SER A 1042 -36.87 -27.81 1.86
C SER A 1042 -36.08 -28.53 2.95
N LEU A 1043 -34.88 -28.05 3.30
CA LEU A 1043 -34.03 -28.68 4.31
C LEU A 1043 -34.69 -28.67 5.70
N PRO A 1044 -34.98 -27.50 6.32
CA PRO A 1044 -35.66 -27.49 7.61
C PRO A 1044 -37.08 -28.07 7.53
N ALA A 1045 -37.76 -27.98 6.38
CA ALA A 1045 -39.09 -28.58 6.20
C ALA A 1045 -39.05 -30.11 6.32
N GLY A 1046 -38.13 -30.78 5.61
CA GLY A 1046 -37.93 -32.23 5.71
C GLY A 1046 -37.48 -32.67 7.10
N ILE A 1047 -36.58 -31.92 7.74
CA ILE A 1047 -36.16 -32.19 9.13
C ILE A 1047 -37.34 -32.13 10.10
N MET A 1048 -38.27 -31.17 9.95
CA MET A 1048 -39.46 -31.08 10.82
C MET A 1048 -40.41 -32.27 10.63
N VAL A 1049 -40.57 -32.78 9.41
CA VAL A 1049 -41.32 -34.02 9.16
C VAL A 1049 -40.63 -35.21 9.81
N TRP A 1050 -39.30 -35.31 9.68
CA TRP A 1050 -38.52 -36.34 10.34
C TRP A 1050 -38.61 -36.30 11.88
N LEU A 1051 -38.55 -35.11 12.47
CA LEU A 1051 -38.72 -34.91 13.92
C LEU A 1051 -40.08 -35.39 14.44
N ALA A 1052 -41.12 -35.32 13.59
CA ALA A 1052 -42.46 -35.83 13.87
C ALA A 1052 -42.62 -37.35 13.71
N SER A 1053 -41.59 -38.06 13.23
CA SER A 1053 -41.59 -39.52 13.07
C SER A 1053 -41.07 -40.22 14.33
N PRO A 1054 -41.37 -41.51 14.56
CA PRO A 1054 -40.80 -42.27 15.67
C PRO A 1054 -39.26 -42.33 15.67
N GLU A 1055 -38.62 -42.18 14.50
CA GLU A 1055 -37.15 -42.27 14.37
C GLU A 1055 -36.41 -41.21 15.20
N ALA A 1056 -37.02 -40.05 15.42
CA ALA A 1056 -36.41 -38.94 16.16
C ALA A 1056 -36.72 -38.96 17.67
N ALA A 1057 -37.22 -40.07 18.23
CA ALA A 1057 -37.60 -40.16 19.64
C ALA A 1057 -36.48 -39.82 20.63
N PHE A 1058 -35.24 -40.15 20.28
CA PHE A 1058 -34.05 -39.91 21.09
C PHE A 1058 -33.66 -38.42 21.20
N LEU A 1059 -34.24 -37.55 20.36
CA LEU A 1059 -33.97 -36.09 20.37
C LEU A 1059 -34.88 -35.30 21.31
N LYS A 1060 -35.63 -35.99 22.16
CA LYS A 1060 -36.48 -35.38 23.18
C LYS A 1060 -35.68 -34.42 24.07
N GLY A 1061 -36.12 -33.17 24.14
CA GLY A 1061 -35.47 -32.10 24.91
C GLY A 1061 -34.19 -31.53 24.30
N LYS A 1062 -33.88 -31.85 23.04
CA LYS A 1062 -32.63 -31.44 22.39
C LYS A 1062 -32.76 -30.20 21.51
N TYR A 1063 -31.63 -29.55 21.31
CA TYR A 1063 -31.41 -28.48 20.34
C TYR A 1063 -30.61 -29.04 19.17
N ILE A 1064 -31.16 -28.98 17.96
CA ILE A 1064 -30.47 -29.46 16.75
C ILE A 1064 -30.38 -28.39 15.65
N TRP A 1065 -29.51 -28.61 14.67
CA TRP A 1065 -29.40 -27.80 13.46
C TRP A 1065 -29.93 -28.60 12.28
N ALA A 1066 -30.75 -27.98 11.43
CA ALA A 1066 -31.35 -28.64 10.27
C ALA A 1066 -30.31 -29.20 9.29
N ASN A 1067 -29.12 -28.58 9.25
CA ASN A 1067 -28.05 -29.00 8.36
C ASN A 1067 -27.33 -30.29 8.79
N TRP A 1068 -27.59 -30.82 9.98
CA TRP A 1068 -26.97 -32.06 10.43
C TRP A 1068 -27.62 -33.30 9.80
N ASP A 1069 -26.86 -34.38 9.65
CA ASP A 1069 -27.29 -35.61 8.99
C ASP A 1069 -28.06 -36.53 9.94
N VAL A 1070 -29.30 -36.87 9.60
CA VAL A 1070 -30.19 -37.68 10.45
C VAL A 1070 -29.69 -39.11 10.64
N SER A 1071 -28.97 -39.68 9.68
CA SER A 1071 -28.44 -41.04 9.81
C SER A 1071 -27.35 -41.08 10.86
N GLU A 1072 -26.42 -40.12 10.80
CA GLU A 1072 -25.35 -40.01 11.78
C GLU A 1072 -25.85 -39.64 13.18
N MET A 1073 -26.92 -38.83 13.28
CA MET A 1073 -27.58 -38.59 14.58
C MET A 1073 -28.21 -39.86 15.14
N LYS A 1074 -28.86 -40.69 14.31
CA LYS A 1074 -29.43 -41.97 14.73
C LYS A 1074 -28.36 -42.98 15.18
N GLU A 1075 -27.20 -43.01 14.53
CA GLU A 1075 -26.06 -43.84 14.95
C GLU A 1075 -25.57 -43.49 16.37
N ARG A 1076 -25.81 -42.26 16.82
CA ARG A 1076 -25.45 -41.74 18.15
C ARG A 1076 -26.66 -41.59 19.07
N ALA A 1077 -27.78 -42.25 18.76
CA ALA A 1077 -29.05 -42.05 19.47
C ALA A 1077 -28.94 -42.29 20.98
N ASP A 1078 -28.30 -43.40 21.39
CA ASP A 1078 -28.13 -43.74 22.81
C ASP A 1078 -27.27 -42.72 23.55
N GLU A 1079 -26.20 -42.24 22.92
CA GLU A 1079 -25.31 -41.21 23.47
C GLU A 1079 -26.07 -39.89 23.66
N ILE A 1080 -26.81 -39.47 22.63
CA ILE A 1080 -27.55 -38.21 22.65
C ILE A 1080 -28.69 -38.27 23.67
N ALA A 1081 -29.44 -39.37 23.72
CA ALA A 1081 -30.58 -39.54 24.63
C ALA A 1081 -30.15 -39.50 26.11
N ASN A 1082 -29.01 -40.10 26.43
CA ASN A 1082 -28.57 -40.32 27.82
C ASN A 1082 -27.50 -39.32 28.31
N SER A 1083 -27.27 -38.22 27.59
CA SER A 1083 -26.29 -37.20 27.97
C SER A 1083 -26.84 -35.79 27.85
N ASP A 1084 -26.02 -34.81 28.24
CA ASP A 1084 -26.31 -33.39 28.04
C ASP A 1084 -25.96 -32.89 26.63
N ILE A 1085 -25.51 -33.76 25.74
CA ILE A 1085 -25.20 -33.39 24.35
C ILE A 1085 -26.47 -32.84 23.71
N LEU A 1086 -26.30 -31.74 22.97
CA LEU A 1086 -27.38 -30.98 22.34
C LEU A 1086 -28.35 -30.31 23.32
N THR A 1087 -27.94 -30.04 24.55
CA THR A 1087 -28.71 -29.21 25.50
C THR A 1087 -28.04 -27.85 25.66
N MET A 1088 -28.84 -26.77 25.63
CA MET A 1088 -28.33 -25.42 25.88
C MET A 1088 -28.39 -25.13 27.38
N LYS A 1089 -27.24 -24.89 28.00
CA LYS A 1089 -27.11 -24.59 29.43
C LYS A 1089 -26.46 -23.23 29.64
N LEU A 1090 -26.88 -22.51 30.68
CA LEU A 1090 -26.15 -21.36 31.21
C LEU A 1090 -24.97 -21.90 32.03
N GLY A 1091 -23.76 -21.37 31.85
CA GLY A 1091 -22.47 -21.90 32.34
C GLY A 1091 -22.29 -22.07 33.87
N GLY A 1092 -23.37 -22.04 34.65
CA GLY A 1092 -23.37 -22.32 36.09
C GLY A 1092 -22.72 -21.22 36.92
N TRP A 1093 -22.54 -21.54 38.20
CA TRP A 1093 -21.71 -20.74 39.10
C TRP A 1093 -20.23 -21.00 38.79
N PRO A 1094 -19.35 -20.00 38.77
CA PRO A 1094 -17.93 -20.17 38.47
C PRO A 1094 -17.14 -20.88 39.58
N PHE A 1095 -17.84 -21.53 40.52
CA PHE A 1095 -17.31 -22.28 41.64
C PHE A 1095 -18.16 -23.54 41.87
N PRO A 1096 -17.59 -24.60 42.45
CA PRO A 1096 -18.33 -25.81 42.75
C PRO A 1096 -19.39 -25.54 43.83
N TYR A 1097 -20.66 -25.54 43.43
CA TYR A 1097 -21.79 -25.62 44.34
C TYR A 1097 -22.12 -27.11 44.54
N LYS A 1098 -21.92 -27.64 45.75
CA LYS A 1098 -22.44 -28.98 46.09
C LYS A 1098 -23.96 -28.87 46.20
N SER A 1099 -24.69 -29.44 45.25
CA SER A 1099 -26.12 -29.67 45.42
C SER A 1099 -26.34 -30.62 46.60
N ALA A 1100 -27.23 -30.24 47.52
CA ALA A 1100 -27.77 -31.14 48.54
C ALA A 1100 -28.71 -32.17 47.90
#